data_AF-A0A5R8KG73-F1
#
_entry.id   AF-A0A5R8KG73-F1
#
_cell.length_a   1.000
_cell.length_b   1.000
_cell.length_c   1.000
_cell.angle_alpha   90.00
_cell.angle_beta   90.00
_cell.angle_gamma   90.00
#
_symmetry.space_group_name_H-M   'P 1'
#
loop_
_entity.id
_entity.type
_entity.pdbx_description
1 polymer ?
#
loop_
_entity_poly.entity_id
_entity_poly.type
_entity_poly.pdbx_seq_one_letter_code
_entity_poly.pdbx_strand_id
1 'polypeptide(L)'
;MSFPLIIVMVRENSVNNRERNSNQNTIMKLNKFTSYLALIGLGVGAAISPSLRAQQPEPADTHGIKSGSAGPVITDPAEAIEIDFDDFDHSSTVNAAGSTLATLPTLPGGFYLLGTPKSSNLRYRGLSAGTEGSVPAGGFYSYGNDPDERSLGVLEGATSELRESRIGFKFENDTSANIDRILVKYDLELWRDGERRNRLRLRYSDVQSPLIEDEDNDDWSDIQLDVGAVVNNESDATANGVSATGTALILLNDSGDHRSALADGDVGWLRWQYSSTSGEDSGTRDGLGLDNVVVQALKSGTDYVWTGATEDIWSTSAAEWNIGTQVVWDNTDKNAKFNGSGQTPVNLASAGATAVDLIVEANPSNFGTLGDYTIEPESGDPVLTLEGIVNNAVNVNVDVKLDVDDTQVPGLYKIGAGTLNLGAASNPFAGGLNILDGEVQLGIDGALNTTTPNLVNVSAGASLLVGDHTATVGGLTSVVGGTVELKPGSGGTKTFTINVADGLQALHRGALSGYADKVVKTGPGLQKFQTSTKTYYAKTLVEDGVLQLTENSGLPNTSEIKVTSGSGMQGEFYLYSDSTSNEDFSYPQSITLEGGYLRAETEGGATLLSGVALGAGDNRIYSSGGATHEFHIDGVISGTGDLRKQGTGFLYLNNASNTYTGETNINNGTIVVPATGSLGSGKLWLTDPDENRRLVLEAPTMGTKVVTVAGLEGNSPDLELELEQSGFIEVPDGVEFEIDQVASVDGEDEEIKPSYQGDFEGDGLIVKKGNGTTRLTRYVKTFEGDFIVEEGVLQVSADGQPTSAVSITVEQGGQLRLSSGVDDIGDIADATYNFGTPVVLKSTQREVSGVVVYPEEGFGVLGGLRFDPDTGIQYGALVSGIQVDAASDIHINGVDKVLTFSGALTGSAALSRTGGGTWVIEGDASGYTGVLTLSNGTTELSAAQVFGGSVVVNADELVVEADAEIQGDLTVANAAVIAYTADPNNIIIVGNDAALAAGAVIDFQGTGVPGTTYTVIVAGNSVSLGGAISVVNTPTAATVNNTGTDLEIQLAP
;
A
#
# COMPACT_ATOMS: atom_id res chain seq x y z
N MET A 1 41.26 25.42 21.47
CA MET A 1 40.74 26.58 22.24
C MET A 1 39.29 26.28 22.52
N SER A 2 38.95 26.19 23.80
CA SER A 2 37.72 25.59 24.30
C SER A 2 36.88 26.61 25.07
N PHE A 3 35.57 26.32 25.09
CA PHE A 3 34.51 26.74 26.05
C PHE A 3 33.72 28.03 25.75
N PRO A 4 32.43 28.12 26.19
CA PRO A 4 31.48 27.05 26.52
C PRO A 4 30.02 27.25 26.02
N LEU A 5 29.31 26.12 25.92
CA LEU A 5 27.85 26.00 25.93
C LEU A 5 27.35 26.11 27.39
N ILE A 6 26.41 27.02 27.67
CA ILE A 6 25.76 27.15 28.98
C ILE A 6 24.45 26.36 28.94
N ILE A 7 24.41 25.26 29.70
CA ILE A 7 23.20 24.52 30.06
C ILE A 7 22.66 25.12 31.35
N VAL A 8 21.42 25.63 31.34
CA VAL A 8 20.67 25.94 32.55
C VAL A 8 19.71 24.78 32.83
N MET A 9 20.01 23.99 33.86
CA MET A 9 19.06 23.07 34.47
C MET A 9 18.07 23.86 35.33
N VAL A 10 16.78 23.70 35.08
CA VAL A 10 15.75 23.87 36.12
C VAL A 10 15.35 22.48 36.58
N ARG A 11 15.57 22.19 37.87
CA ARG A 11 15.01 21.02 38.55
C ARG A 11 13.53 21.29 38.85
N GLU A 12 12.66 20.41 38.42
CA GLU A 12 11.37 20.20 39.11
C GLU A 12 11.33 18.79 39.70
N ASN A 13 11.04 18.75 41.00
CA ASN A 13 10.85 17.54 41.79
C ASN A 13 9.53 16.87 41.42
N SER A 14 9.58 15.54 41.34
CA SER A 14 8.42 14.65 41.20
C SER A 14 7.39 14.85 42.32
N VAL A 15 6.10 14.84 41.96
CA VAL A 15 5.05 14.04 42.62
C VAL A 15 4.00 13.59 41.59
N ASN A 16 3.71 12.30 41.62
CA ASN A 16 2.81 11.48 40.79
C ASN A 16 1.37 12.00 40.57
N ASN A 17 0.83 11.86 39.35
CA ASN A 17 -0.15 10.79 39.04
C ASN A 17 -0.53 10.71 37.55
N ARG A 18 -0.47 9.48 37.02
CA ARG A 18 -1.24 8.85 35.91
C ARG A 18 -1.77 9.73 34.76
N GLU A 19 -1.24 9.53 33.56
CA GLU A 19 -2.03 9.07 32.40
C GLU A 19 -1.16 8.55 31.24
N ARG A 20 -1.79 7.74 30.38
CA ARG A 20 -1.22 6.83 29.37
C ARG A 20 -0.67 7.56 28.14
N ASN A 21 0.34 6.91 27.54
CA ASN A 21 0.77 6.89 26.13
C ASN A 21 1.04 8.24 25.42
N SER A 22 2.32 8.60 25.37
CA SER A 22 2.90 9.45 24.31
C SER A 22 4.25 8.88 23.86
N ASN A 23 4.37 8.56 22.57
CA ASN A 23 5.60 8.57 21.77
C ASN A 23 5.13 8.76 20.31
N GLN A 24 4.98 9.99 19.81
CA GLN A 24 6.02 10.90 19.26
C GLN A 24 6.49 10.48 17.86
N ASN A 25 5.98 11.18 16.84
CA ASN A 25 6.81 11.83 15.83
C ASN A 25 6.10 13.12 15.36
N THR A 26 6.16 14.15 16.19
CA THR A 26 5.69 15.50 15.89
C THR A 26 6.81 16.25 15.18
N ILE A 27 6.70 16.37 13.85
CA ILE A 27 7.45 17.37 13.08
C ILE A 27 6.76 18.71 13.31
N MET A 28 7.46 19.65 13.94
CA MET A 28 7.05 21.06 13.98
C MET A 28 6.97 21.60 12.55
N LYS A 29 5.76 21.78 12.03
CA LYS A 29 5.50 22.63 10.86
C LYS A 29 5.79 24.07 11.29
N LEU A 30 6.89 24.63 10.77
CA LEU A 30 7.17 26.06 10.86
C LEU A 30 6.31 26.73 9.78
N ASN A 31 5.33 27.52 10.19
CA ASN A 31 4.40 28.21 9.31
C ASN A 31 5.14 29.10 8.30
N LYS A 32 4.65 29.04 7.05
CA LYS A 32 5.03 29.88 5.92
C LYS A 32 4.75 31.34 6.25
N PHE A 33 5.80 32.14 6.41
CA PHE A 33 5.78 33.57 6.11
C PHE A 33 7.21 33.96 5.73
N THR A 34 7.47 34.12 4.44
CA THR A 34 8.64 34.86 3.95
C THR A 34 8.18 35.78 2.83
N SER A 35 7.78 36.98 3.23
CA SER A 35 7.70 38.15 2.36
C SER A 35 9.08 38.79 2.23
N TYR A 36 9.36 39.26 1.02
CA TYR A 36 10.44 40.18 0.67
C TYR A 36 10.62 41.32 1.68
N LEU A 37 11.84 41.57 2.17
CA LEU A 37 12.35 42.94 2.38
C LEU A 37 13.86 43.00 2.63
N ALA A 38 14.47 43.97 1.96
CA ALA A 38 15.90 44.21 1.86
C ALA A 38 16.58 44.58 3.18
N LEU A 39 17.81 44.10 3.31
CA LEU A 39 18.72 44.24 4.44
C LEU A 39 19.47 45.59 4.41
N ILE A 40 19.16 46.56 5.28
CA ILE A 40 20.14 47.57 5.76
C ILE A 40 19.85 47.99 7.23
N GLY A 41 20.77 47.62 8.15
CA GLY A 41 21.42 48.54 9.09
C GLY A 41 20.72 49.05 10.38
N LEU A 42 20.84 48.25 11.46
CA LEU A 42 21.20 48.60 12.86
C LEU A 42 20.77 49.95 13.50
N GLY A 43 20.11 49.86 14.67
CA GLY A 43 20.24 50.90 15.71
C GLY A 43 19.20 50.96 16.85
N VAL A 44 19.30 50.05 17.83
CA VAL A 44 19.06 50.21 19.29
C VAL A 44 17.98 51.18 19.84
N GLY A 45 17.02 50.64 20.62
CA GLY A 45 16.67 51.19 21.95
C GLY A 45 15.20 51.49 22.30
N ALA A 46 14.66 50.71 23.25
CA ALA A 46 13.69 51.08 24.32
C ALA A 46 12.17 51.20 24.04
N ALA A 47 11.44 50.15 24.47
CA ALA A 47 10.47 50.10 25.58
C ALA A 47 9.20 51.02 25.63
N ILE A 48 8.05 50.33 25.77
CA ILE A 48 6.75 50.62 26.46
C ILE A 48 5.78 51.71 25.94
N SER A 49 4.55 51.25 25.63
CA SER A 49 3.26 51.96 25.34
C SER A 49 2.77 52.87 26.49
N PRO A 50 1.63 53.64 26.44
CA PRO A 50 0.62 53.82 25.39
C PRO A 50 0.14 55.29 25.12
N SER A 51 -0.68 55.47 24.07
CA SER A 51 -1.64 56.58 23.83
C SER A 51 -1.16 58.04 23.85
N LEU A 52 -1.14 58.72 22.69
CA LEU A 52 -1.89 59.98 22.49
C LEU A 52 -1.89 60.39 21.01
N ARG A 53 -3.10 60.58 20.49
CA ARG A 53 -3.44 61.16 19.18
C ARG A 53 -3.01 62.64 19.15
N ALA A 54 -2.17 63.03 18.21
CA ALA A 54 -2.00 64.42 17.80
C ALA A 54 -1.98 64.48 16.26
N GLN A 55 -2.97 65.18 15.72
CA GLN A 55 -3.19 65.44 14.30
C GLN A 55 -1.95 66.05 13.64
N GLN A 56 -1.55 65.50 12.50
CA GLN A 56 -0.77 66.18 11.48
C GLN A 56 -1.61 66.19 10.19
N PRO A 57 -1.61 67.28 9.38
CA PRO A 57 -2.63 67.48 8.36
C PRO A 57 -2.39 66.61 7.13
N GLU A 58 -3.44 65.90 6.74
CA GLU A 58 -3.64 65.18 5.47
C GLU A 58 -3.13 65.98 4.25
N PRO A 59 -2.28 65.40 3.38
CA PRO A 59 -2.28 65.76 1.97
C PRO A 59 -3.58 65.24 1.34
N ALA A 60 -4.20 66.06 0.48
CA ALA A 60 -5.53 65.84 -0.06
C ALA A 60 -5.71 64.46 -0.70
N ASP A 61 -6.70 63.71 -0.20
CA ASP A 61 -7.41 62.63 -0.87
C ASP A 61 -7.73 63.01 -2.32
N THR A 62 -7.06 62.37 -3.27
CA THR A 62 -7.60 62.13 -4.60
C THR A 62 -7.25 60.69 -4.98
N HIS A 63 -7.99 59.74 -4.42
CA HIS A 63 -8.64 58.59 -5.07
C HIS A 63 -9.30 57.77 -3.95
N GLY A 64 -10.62 57.87 -3.85
CA GLY A 64 -11.40 57.10 -2.88
C GLY A 64 -12.89 57.32 -3.05
N ILE A 65 -13.66 56.23 -3.01
CA ILE A 65 -15.11 56.19 -2.71
C ILE A 65 -15.36 54.98 -1.79
N LYS A 66 -15.56 55.20 -0.49
CA LYS A 66 -16.81 55.24 0.32
C LYS A 66 -17.70 53.99 0.40
N SER A 67 -17.82 53.50 1.64
CA SER A 67 -18.77 52.52 2.15
C SER A 67 -20.24 52.86 1.87
N GLY A 68 -20.93 51.96 1.17
CA GLY A 68 -22.39 51.96 1.03
C GLY A 68 -22.91 50.69 0.33
N SER A 69 -23.19 49.65 1.11
CA SER A 69 -23.94 48.42 0.74
C SER A 69 -23.35 47.49 -0.34
N ALA A 70 -22.34 46.74 0.11
CA ALA A 70 -22.14 45.29 -0.12
C ALA A 70 -21.37 44.83 -1.38
N GLY A 71 -20.15 45.32 -1.59
CA GLY A 71 -19.09 44.68 -2.38
C GLY A 71 -17.71 45.12 -1.87
N PRO A 72 -16.63 44.32 -1.98
CA PRO A 72 -15.26 44.81 -1.85
C PRO A 72 -14.85 45.53 -3.14
N VAL A 73 -13.85 46.41 -3.03
CA VAL A 73 -13.46 47.38 -4.07
C VAL A 73 -12.08 47.00 -4.61
N ILE A 74 -11.92 47.02 -5.94
CA ILE A 74 -10.60 46.93 -6.60
C ILE A 74 -10.05 48.36 -6.69
N THR A 75 -9.05 48.70 -5.86
CA THR A 75 -8.52 50.06 -5.67
C THR A 75 -7.36 50.41 -6.61
N ASP A 76 -6.69 49.40 -7.17
CA ASP A 76 -5.63 49.50 -8.18
C ASP A 76 -5.71 48.24 -9.06
N PRO A 77 -5.57 48.32 -10.40
CA PRO A 77 -5.45 47.15 -11.25
C PRO A 77 -4.22 46.25 -10.95
N ALA A 78 -3.34 46.63 -10.03
CA ALA A 78 -2.26 45.79 -9.49
C ALA A 78 -2.55 45.23 -8.07
N GLU A 79 -3.57 45.71 -7.36
CA GLU A 79 -3.94 45.23 -6.03
C GLU A 79 -5.04 44.15 -6.11
N ALA A 80 -4.87 43.06 -5.36
CA ALA A 80 -5.84 41.98 -5.29
C ALA A 80 -6.83 42.17 -4.14
N ILE A 81 -8.08 41.78 -4.36
CA ILE A 81 -9.03 41.57 -3.26
C ILE A 81 -8.74 40.19 -2.69
N GLU A 82 -8.10 40.13 -1.52
CA GLU A 82 -7.88 38.90 -0.76
C GLU A 82 -8.95 38.76 0.31
N ILE A 83 -9.60 37.60 0.33
CA ILE A 83 -10.64 37.27 1.30
C ILE A 83 -10.31 35.91 1.90
N ASP A 84 -9.98 35.98 3.18
CA ASP A 84 -9.73 34.86 4.05
C ASP A 84 -10.97 34.66 4.95
N PHE A 85 -11.47 33.44 5.03
CA PHE A 85 -12.62 33.11 5.89
C PHE A 85 -12.22 32.75 7.33
N ASP A 86 -10.92 32.71 7.64
CA ASP A 86 -10.36 32.51 8.99
C ASP A 86 -10.82 33.59 9.98
N ASP A 87 -10.82 34.85 9.54
CA ASP A 87 -11.16 36.03 10.35
C ASP A 87 -12.67 36.23 10.60
N PHE A 88 -13.53 35.33 10.10
CA PHE A 88 -14.99 35.45 10.19
C PHE A 88 -15.57 34.93 11.53
N ASP A 89 -16.63 35.57 12.05
CA ASP A 89 -17.35 35.07 13.24
C ASP A 89 -18.30 33.91 12.90
N HIS A 90 -17.78 32.70 13.05
CA HIS A 90 -18.46 31.44 12.72
C HIS A 90 -19.53 31.00 13.75
N SER A 91 -19.68 31.73 14.86
CA SER A 91 -20.41 31.25 16.05
C SER A 91 -21.94 31.43 16.01
N SER A 92 -22.49 32.20 15.06
CA SER A 92 -23.91 32.55 15.04
C SER A 92 -24.72 31.72 14.04
N THR A 93 -25.75 31.02 14.52
CA THR A 93 -26.76 30.37 13.66
C THR A 93 -27.81 31.41 13.24
N VAL A 94 -27.98 31.63 11.94
CA VAL A 94 -28.94 32.63 11.43
C VAL A 94 -30.07 31.94 10.67
N ASN A 95 -31.30 32.09 11.18
CA ASN A 95 -32.51 31.61 10.52
C ASN A 95 -32.98 32.62 9.46
N ALA A 96 -32.58 32.42 8.20
CA ALA A 96 -33.23 33.11 7.08
C ALA A 96 -34.46 32.31 6.65
N ALA A 97 -35.64 32.64 7.20
CA ALA A 97 -36.90 32.08 6.73
C ALA A 97 -37.54 33.04 5.71
N GLY A 98 -37.68 32.58 4.45
CA GLY A 98 -38.42 33.29 3.40
C GLY A 98 -37.54 33.73 2.21
N SER A 99 -38.14 33.76 1.03
CA SER A 99 -37.55 34.01 -0.30
C SER A 99 -37.07 35.45 -0.52
N THR A 100 -36.31 36.01 0.41
CA THR A 100 -35.75 37.36 0.26
C THR A 100 -34.39 37.42 0.95
N LEU A 101 -33.38 37.73 0.13
CA LEU A 101 -32.17 38.47 0.46
C LEU A 101 -31.96 38.67 1.96
N ALA A 102 -31.25 37.76 2.60
CA ALA A 102 -30.52 38.12 3.80
C ALA A 102 -29.07 38.39 3.35
N THR A 103 -28.66 39.66 3.31
CA THR A 103 -27.27 39.96 3.64
C THR A 103 -27.11 39.41 5.06
N LEU A 104 -26.48 38.25 5.21
CA LEU A 104 -26.05 37.81 6.52
C LEU A 104 -25.17 38.95 7.04
N PRO A 105 -25.50 39.59 8.17
CA PRO A 105 -24.75 40.75 8.66
C PRO A 105 -23.28 40.45 9.00
N THR A 106 -22.83 39.22 8.75
CA THR A 106 -21.54 38.66 9.11
C THR A 106 -20.69 38.20 7.93
N LEU A 107 -21.22 37.94 6.71
CA LEU A 107 -20.39 37.52 5.55
C LEU A 107 -19.38 38.60 5.17
N PRO A 108 -18.16 38.22 4.72
CA PRO A 108 -17.23 39.18 4.15
C PRO A 108 -17.93 40.01 3.06
N GLY A 109 -17.62 41.29 3.01
CA GLY A 109 -18.33 42.23 2.15
C GLY A 109 -18.40 41.75 0.70
N GLY A 110 -19.60 41.67 0.13
CA GLY A 110 -19.86 41.25 -1.25
C GLY A 110 -20.10 39.77 -1.48
N PHE A 111 -19.96 38.90 -0.47
CA PHE A 111 -20.41 37.51 -0.57
C PHE A 111 -21.92 37.37 -0.34
N TYR A 112 -22.53 36.47 -1.11
CA TYR A 112 -23.95 36.13 -1.03
C TYR A 112 -24.14 34.63 -1.18
N LEU A 113 -25.14 34.09 -0.49
CA LEU A 113 -25.53 32.68 -0.60
C LEU A 113 -26.91 32.59 -1.23
N LEU A 114 -27.06 31.74 -2.24
CA LEU A 114 -28.34 31.40 -2.86
C LEU A 114 -28.51 29.89 -2.86
N GLY A 115 -29.70 29.37 -2.54
CA GLY A 115 -29.97 27.94 -2.64
C GLY A 115 -31.32 27.64 -3.27
N THR A 116 -31.40 26.52 -3.99
CA THR A 116 -32.59 26.01 -4.69
C THR A 116 -32.78 24.52 -4.36
N PRO A 117 -34.01 23.98 -4.28
CA PRO A 117 -35.31 24.61 -4.53
C PRO A 117 -35.97 25.16 -3.25
N LYS A 118 -37.19 25.72 -3.38
CA LYS A 118 -38.09 26.37 -2.38
C LYS A 118 -38.37 25.61 -1.06
N SER A 119 -37.41 24.95 -0.42
CA SER A 119 -37.59 24.44 0.94
C SER A 119 -37.25 25.54 1.94
N SER A 120 -38.12 25.74 2.94
CA SER A 120 -37.99 26.76 3.99
C SER A 120 -36.80 26.52 4.97
N ASN A 121 -35.78 25.79 4.54
CA ASN A 121 -34.77 25.16 5.40
C ASN A 121 -33.31 25.40 4.97
N LEU A 122 -33.04 26.21 3.93
CA LEU A 122 -31.68 26.68 3.65
C LEU A 122 -31.24 27.65 4.76
N ARG A 123 -30.29 27.22 5.58
CA ARG A 123 -29.78 27.98 6.72
C ARG A 123 -28.27 28.01 6.64
N TYR A 124 -27.66 29.13 7.00
CA TYR A 124 -26.29 29.11 7.49
C TYR A 124 -26.33 28.46 8.87
N ARG A 125 -25.77 27.26 8.98
CA ARG A 125 -25.93 26.38 10.14
C ARG A 125 -24.82 26.54 11.18
N GLY A 126 -23.89 27.47 10.97
CA GLY A 126 -22.76 27.74 11.87
C GLY A 126 -21.64 26.71 11.72
N LEU A 127 -20.95 26.45 12.82
CA LEU A 127 -19.80 25.54 12.91
C LEU A 127 -20.20 24.08 12.67
N SER A 128 -19.46 23.38 11.81
CA SER A 128 -19.47 21.92 11.72
C SER A 128 -18.05 21.37 11.91
N ALA A 129 -17.88 20.44 12.86
CA ALA A 129 -16.61 19.77 13.13
C ALA A 129 -16.40 18.47 12.30
N GLY A 130 -17.18 18.28 11.24
CA GLY A 130 -17.04 17.15 10.31
C GLY A 130 -17.19 15.74 10.93
N THR A 131 -17.64 15.61 12.18
CA THR A 131 -17.62 14.34 12.93
C THR A 131 -18.86 13.49 12.65
N GLU A 132 -18.65 12.21 12.30
CA GLU A 132 -19.72 11.25 12.04
C GLU A 132 -20.54 10.93 13.31
N GLY A 133 -21.86 10.83 13.14
CA GLY A 133 -22.77 10.33 14.18
C GLY A 133 -24.23 10.79 14.04
N SER A 134 -24.48 11.88 13.32
CA SER A 134 -25.84 12.31 12.95
C SER A 134 -25.81 13.06 11.63
N VAL A 135 -26.61 12.64 10.64
CA VAL A 135 -26.69 13.29 9.31
C VAL A 135 -27.05 14.77 9.51
N PRO A 136 -26.12 15.72 9.26
CA PRO A 136 -26.45 17.14 9.35
C PRO A 136 -27.43 17.49 8.23
N ALA A 137 -28.39 18.37 8.53
CA ALA A 137 -29.35 18.83 7.52
C ALA A 137 -28.62 19.70 6.46
N GLY A 138 -28.92 19.52 5.18
CA GLY A 138 -28.28 20.27 4.10
C GLY A 138 -28.32 21.79 4.30
N GLY A 139 -27.27 22.49 3.86
CA GLY A 139 -27.14 23.94 4.03
C GLY A 139 -25.70 24.44 3.87
N PHE A 140 -25.49 25.70 4.27
CA PHE A 140 -24.18 26.36 4.26
C PHE A 140 -23.54 26.27 5.64
N TYR A 141 -22.24 26.00 5.68
CA TYR A 141 -21.46 25.73 6.88
C TYR A 141 -20.16 26.50 6.87
N SER A 142 -19.65 26.76 8.07
CA SER A 142 -18.23 27.00 8.27
C SER A 142 -17.58 25.70 8.68
N TYR A 143 -16.55 25.32 7.94
CA TYR A 143 -15.76 24.13 8.21
C TYR A 143 -14.41 24.53 8.79
N GLY A 144 -13.90 23.75 9.75
CA GLY A 144 -12.63 24.04 10.43
C GLY A 144 -12.50 23.25 11.73
N ASN A 145 -11.33 22.65 11.95
CA ASN A 145 -11.02 22.00 13.23
C ASN A 145 -10.39 22.99 14.22
N ASP A 146 -9.75 24.05 13.72
CA ASP A 146 -9.18 25.16 14.49
C ASP A 146 -10.11 26.38 14.40
N PRO A 147 -10.44 27.11 15.48
CA PRO A 147 -11.11 28.41 15.37
C PRO A 147 -10.41 29.41 14.45
N ASP A 148 -9.10 29.26 14.23
CA ASP A 148 -8.26 30.20 13.46
C ASP A 148 -8.03 29.76 11.99
N GLU A 149 -8.59 28.64 11.51
CA GLU A 149 -8.48 28.16 10.11
C GLU A 149 -9.84 27.59 9.64
N ARG A 150 -10.52 28.27 8.70
CA ARG A 150 -11.96 28.15 8.44
C ARG A 150 -12.36 28.39 6.98
N SER A 151 -12.97 27.39 6.36
CA SER A 151 -13.59 27.48 5.03
C SER A 151 -15.10 27.78 5.04
N LEU A 152 -15.61 28.55 4.06
CA LEU A 152 -17.04 28.73 3.82
C LEU A 152 -17.57 27.72 2.80
N GLY A 153 -18.41 26.79 3.24
CA GLY A 153 -18.80 25.67 2.39
C GLY A 153 -20.28 25.30 2.36
N VAL A 154 -20.61 24.34 1.51
CA VAL A 154 -21.96 23.82 1.31
C VAL A 154 -21.97 22.32 1.53
N LEU A 155 -23.00 21.83 2.22
CA LEU A 155 -23.25 20.41 2.44
C LEU A 155 -24.60 19.98 1.87
N GLU A 156 -24.64 18.96 1.01
CA GLU A 156 -25.90 18.30 0.63
C GLU A 156 -26.31 17.23 1.67
N GLY A 157 -27.44 17.42 2.34
CA GLY A 157 -27.99 16.45 3.28
C GLY A 157 -28.90 15.42 2.60
N ALA A 158 -29.08 14.24 3.21
CA ALA A 158 -29.78 13.06 2.65
C ALA A 158 -31.25 13.22 2.20
N THR A 159 -31.86 14.40 2.36
CA THR A 159 -33.30 14.62 2.07
C THR A 159 -33.61 15.89 1.28
N SER A 160 -32.60 16.66 0.84
CA SER A 160 -32.80 17.92 0.14
C SER A 160 -31.82 18.08 -1.02
N GLU A 161 -32.35 18.14 -2.24
CA GLU A 161 -31.60 18.50 -3.44
C GLU A 161 -31.10 19.94 -3.31
N LEU A 162 -29.79 20.14 -3.25
CA LEU A 162 -29.16 21.47 -3.24
C LEU A 162 -28.70 21.92 -4.64
N ARG A 163 -29.19 21.23 -5.69
CA ARG A 163 -28.75 21.25 -7.11
C ARG A 163 -28.14 22.57 -7.62
N GLU A 164 -28.73 23.73 -7.35
CA GLU A 164 -28.25 25.05 -7.82
C GLU A 164 -27.80 25.98 -6.68
N SER A 165 -27.33 25.45 -5.56
CA SER A 165 -26.76 26.27 -4.49
C SER A 165 -25.50 26.98 -5.00
N ARG A 166 -25.44 28.29 -4.75
CA ARG A 166 -24.45 29.21 -5.30
C ARG A 166 -23.85 30.05 -4.17
N ILE A 167 -22.53 30.15 -4.18
CA ILE A 167 -21.80 31.18 -3.46
C ILE A 167 -21.51 32.27 -4.49
N GLY A 168 -22.12 33.43 -4.32
CA GLY A 168 -21.94 34.59 -5.19
C GLY A 168 -20.98 35.59 -4.56
N PHE A 169 -20.22 36.29 -5.40
CA PHE A 169 -19.35 37.37 -4.98
C PHE A 169 -19.52 38.58 -5.90
N LYS A 170 -19.85 39.73 -5.32
CA LYS A 170 -20.04 41.00 -6.01
C LYS A 170 -18.82 41.88 -5.81
N PHE A 171 -18.32 42.48 -6.87
CA PHE A 171 -17.27 43.49 -6.81
C PHE A 171 -17.58 44.65 -7.76
N GLU A 172 -16.94 45.80 -7.54
CA GLU A 172 -17.11 47.02 -8.35
C GLU A 172 -15.75 47.48 -8.85
N ASN A 173 -15.69 47.94 -10.10
CA ASN A 173 -14.48 48.54 -10.66
C ASN A 173 -14.40 50.01 -10.24
N ASP A 174 -13.38 50.39 -9.45
CA ASP A 174 -13.10 51.80 -9.09
C ASP A 174 -11.68 52.21 -9.55
N THR A 175 -11.14 51.52 -10.56
CA THR A 175 -9.76 51.71 -11.01
C THR A 175 -9.58 52.94 -11.92
N SER A 176 -10.65 53.70 -12.22
CA SER A 176 -10.64 54.78 -13.22
C SER A 176 -10.29 54.34 -14.65
N ALA A 177 -10.18 53.03 -14.89
CA ALA A 177 -9.88 52.39 -16.17
C ALA A 177 -10.81 51.20 -16.39
N ASN A 178 -10.96 50.77 -17.65
CA ASN A 178 -11.71 49.56 -17.94
C ASN A 178 -10.89 48.33 -17.51
N ILE A 179 -11.54 47.35 -16.88
CA ILE A 179 -10.95 46.04 -16.62
C ILE A 179 -11.32 45.11 -17.77
N ASP A 180 -10.31 44.65 -18.52
CA ASP A 180 -10.49 43.72 -19.64
C ASP A 180 -10.33 42.25 -19.21
N ARG A 181 -9.79 42.00 -18.01
CA ARG A 181 -9.46 40.67 -17.51
C ARG A 181 -9.31 40.63 -16.00
N ILE A 182 -9.70 39.51 -15.42
CA ILE A 182 -9.63 39.25 -13.98
C ILE A 182 -9.03 37.88 -13.74
N LEU A 183 -8.09 37.80 -12.82
CA LEU A 183 -7.58 36.57 -12.26
C LEU A 183 -8.32 36.26 -10.96
N VAL A 184 -8.86 35.05 -10.86
CA VAL A 184 -9.54 34.57 -9.66
C VAL A 184 -8.78 33.37 -9.13
N LYS A 185 -8.24 33.44 -7.90
CA LYS A 185 -7.70 32.31 -7.16
C LYS A 185 -8.62 31.97 -6.00
N TYR A 186 -8.69 30.71 -5.62
CA TYR A 186 -9.44 30.27 -4.45
C TYR A 186 -8.98 28.88 -4.04
N ASP A 187 -9.02 28.57 -2.76
CA ASP A 187 -8.84 27.23 -2.23
C ASP A 187 -10.18 26.53 -2.09
N LEU A 188 -10.19 25.23 -2.38
CA LEU A 188 -11.34 24.35 -2.24
C LEU A 188 -10.97 23.22 -1.29
N GLU A 189 -11.67 23.14 -0.16
CA GLU A 189 -11.40 22.16 0.88
C GLU A 189 -12.50 21.09 0.99
N LEU A 190 -12.10 19.82 1.08
CA LEU A 190 -13.02 18.71 1.33
C LEU A 190 -13.18 18.50 2.85
N TRP A 191 -14.43 18.54 3.33
CA TRP A 191 -14.75 18.54 4.77
C TRP A 191 -15.77 17.50 5.21
N ARG A 192 -16.37 16.80 4.26
CA ARG A 192 -17.13 15.59 4.51
C ARG A 192 -17.12 14.80 3.23
N ASP A 193 -16.84 13.51 3.33
CA ASP A 193 -16.93 12.56 2.23
C ASP A 193 -18.36 11.98 2.14
N GLY A 194 -18.86 11.83 0.93
CA GLY A 194 -20.18 11.33 0.58
C GLY A 194 -20.14 10.62 -0.77
N GLU A 195 -21.10 9.74 -1.00
CA GLU A 195 -21.19 8.80 -2.14
C GLU A 195 -21.31 9.45 -3.54
N ARG A 196 -21.06 10.77 -3.70
CA ARG A 196 -21.31 11.50 -4.95
C ARG A 196 -20.18 12.46 -5.27
N ARG A 197 -19.68 12.41 -6.52
CA ARG A 197 -18.66 13.32 -7.07
C ARG A 197 -19.07 14.79 -6.91
N ASN A 198 -18.13 15.62 -6.46
CA ASN A 198 -18.35 17.06 -6.30
C ASN A 198 -17.69 17.85 -7.41
N ARG A 199 -18.38 18.91 -7.83
CA ARG A 199 -17.88 19.87 -8.82
C ARG A 199 -18.38 21.25 -8.46
N LEU A 200 -17.44 22.18 -8.30
CA LEU A 200 -17.69 23.60 -8.12
C LEU A 200 -17.29 24.33 -9.41
N ARG A 201 -18.26 24.94 -10.08
CA ARG A 201 -18.03 25.74 -11.30
C ARG A 201 -17.96 27.21 -10.94
N LEU A 202 -16.87 27.88 -11.34
CA LEU A 202 -16.79 29.34 -11.31
C LEU A 202 -17.45 29.93 -12.56
N ARG A 203 -18.30 30.94 -12.40
CA ARG A 203 -18.90 31.69 -13.50
C ARG A 203 -18.79 33.18 -13.25
N TYR A 204 -18.85 33.96 -14.33
CA TYR A 204 -18.81 35.42 -14.29
C TYR A 204 -19.98 36.04 -15.06
N SER A 205 -20.46 37.19 -14.57
CA SER A 205 -21.38 38.07 -15.28
C SER A 205 -21.19 39.55 -14.86
N ASP A 206 -21.22 40.46 -15.82
CA ASP A 206 -21.28 41.93 -15.66
C ASP A 206 -22.71 42.47 -15.71
N VAL A 207 -23.62 41.76 -16.41
CA VAL A 207 -25.01 42.19 -16.58
C VAL A 207 -25.94 41.60 -15.51
N GLN A 208 -25.64 40.38 -15.04
CA GLN A 208 -26.57 39.58 -14.23
C GLN A 208 -26.02 39.26 -12.85
N SER A 209 -26.81 39.55 -11.82
CA SER A 209 -26.51 39.14 -10.45
C SER A 209 -26.72 37.62 -10.27
N PRO A 210 -25.88 36.90 -9.50
CA PRO A 210 -26.04 35.47 -9.21
C PRO A 210 -27.32 35.18 -8.41
N LEU A 211 -28.01 36.25 -8.00
CA LEU A 211 -29.24 36.33 -7.24
C LEU A 211 -30.53 36.20 -8.07
N ILE A 212 -30.45 36.09 -9.41
CA ILE A 212 -31.64 35.93 -10.27
C ILE A 212 -31.97 34.43 -10.47
N GLU A 213 -33.23 34.07 -10.16
CA GLU A 213 -33.79 32.70 -10.10
C GLU A 213 -34.18 32.09 -11.47
N ASP A 214 -33.55 32.49 -12.58
CA ASP A 214 -33.94 31.95 -13.90
C ASP A 214 -33.14 30.68 -14.21
N GLU A 215 -33.82 29.53 -14.19
CA GLU A 215 -33.25 28.19 -14.38
C GLU A 215 -32.78 27.92 -15.82
N ASP A 216 -33.22 28.75 -16.79
CA ASP A 216 -33.00 28.55 -18.22
C ASP A 216 -32.17 29.67 -18.89
N ASN A 217 -31.61 30.63 -18.14
CA ASN A 217 -30.89 31.76 -18.75
C ASN A 217 -29.38 31.49 -18.92
N ASP A 218 -28.97 31.21 -20.16
CA ASP A 218 -27.60 30.94 -20.62
C ASP A 218 -26.68 32.18 -20.67
N ASP A 219 -27.13 33.35 -20.20
CA ASP A 219 -26.33 34.60 -20.20
C ASP A 219 -25.15 34.61 -19.20
N TRP A 220 -25.00 33.56 -18.40
CA TRP A 220 -23.80 33.32 -17.60
C TRP A 220 -22.78 32.56 -18.44
N SER A 221 -21.70 33.23 -18.80
CA SER A 221 -20.62 32.56 -19.49
C SER A 221 -20.04 31.42 -18.65
N ASP A 222 -20.04 30.22 -19.23
CA ASP A 222 -19.59 29.00 -18.57
C ASP A 222 -18.07 28.96 -18.64
N ILE A 223 -17.41 29.58 -17.67
CA ILE A 223 -15.97 29.42 -17.49
C ILE A 223 -15.79 28.06 -16.83
N GLN A 224 -15.76 27.01 -17.65
CA GLN A 224 -15.48 25.66 -17.17
C GLN A 224 -14.01 25.54 -16.80
N LEU A 225 -13.63 26.17 -15.69
CA LEU A 225 -12.62 25.57 -14.84
C LEU A 225 -13.29 24.44 -14.08
N ASP A 226 -13.14 23.22 -14.60
CA ASP A 226 -12.96 22.07 -13.73
C ASP A 226 -11.62 22.34 -13.01
N VAL A 227 -11.65 23.14 -11.93
CA VAL A 227 -10.60 23.01 -10.91
C VAL A 227 -10.74 21.56 -10.50
N GLY A 228 -9.75 20.75 -10.88
CA GLY A 228 -9.75 19.32 -10.65
C GLY A 228 -10.23 19.14 -9.23
N ALA A 229 -11.47 18.68 -9.09
CA ALA A 229 -12.07 18.54 -7.79
C ALA A 229 -11.07 17.71 -6.98
N VAL A 230 -10.98 17.99 -5.68
CA VAL A 230 -10.58 16.97 -4.73
C VAL A 230 -11.61 15.84 -4.91
N VAL A 231 -11.38 15.02 -5.93
CA VAL A 231 -11.96 13.70 -6.04
C VAL A 231 -11.01 12.86 -5.22
N ASN A 232 -11.57 12.11 -4.28
CA ASN A 232 -11.11 10.88 -3.64
C ASN A 232 -11.60 10.97 -2.18
N ASN A 233 -12.14 9.95 -1.56
CA ASN A 233 -12.09 8.50 -1.80
C ASN A 233 -13.32 7.98 -1.04
N GLU A 234 -14.26 7.29 -1.69
CA GLU A 234 -15.37 6.71 -0.92
C GLU A 234 -14.77 5.83 0.20
N SER A 235 -15.03 6.22 1.45
CA SER A 235 -14.74 5.52 2.72
C SER A 235 -13.56 5.95 3.59
N ASP A 236 -12.84 7.04 3.31
CA ASP A 236 -11.77 7.51 4.23
C ASP A 236 -12.20 8.69 5.11
N ALA A 237 -12.74 8.38 6.30
CA ALA A 237 -13.11 9.36 7.32
C ALA A 237 -11.93 10.23 7.84
N THR A 238 -10.70 9.99 7.36
CA THR A 238 -9.50 10.76 7.71
C THR A 238 -9.19 11.94 6.76
N ALA A 239 -9.90 12.08 5.65
CA ALA A 239 -9.65 13.09 4.61
C ALA A 239 -10.26 14.48 4.84
N ASN A 240 -10.62 14.84 6.08
CA ASN A 240 -11.08 16.19 6.40
C ASN A 240 -9.91 17.18 6.35
N GLY A 241 -10.02 18.25 5.54
CA GLY A 241 -9.00 19.30 5.41
C GLY A 241 -8.04 19.15 4.23
N VAL A 242 -8.42 18.39 3.19
CA VAL A 242 -7.66 18.35 1.92
C VAL A 242 -8.05 19.56 1.08
N SER A 243 -7.08 20.44 0.78
CA SER A 243 -7.26 21.68 0.02
C SER A 243 -6.69 21.58 -1.41
N ALA A 244 -7.39 22.15 -2.39
CA ALA A 244 -6.92 22.34 -3.76
C ALA A 244 -7.10 23.80 -4.19
N THR A 245 -6.06 24.41 -4.73
CA THR A 245 -6.12 25.80 -5.24
C THR A 245 -6.60 25.83 -6.68
N GLY A 246 -7.71 26.52 -6.93
CA GLY A 246 -8.19 26.94 -8.23
C GLY A 246 -7.56 28.26 -8.68
N THR A 247 -7.27 28.41 -9.98
CA THR A 247 -6.88 29.69 -10.57
C THR A 247 -7.49 29.85 -11.95
N ALA A 248 -8.34 30.86 -12.13
CA ALA A 248 -9.05 31.16 -13.37
C ALA A 248 -8.68 32.52 -13.93
N LEU A 249 -8.30 32.57 -15.21
CA LEU A 249 -8.22 33.82 -15.96
C LEU A 249 -9.56 34.05 -16.69
N ILE A 250 -10.22 35.15 -16.38
CA ILE A 250 -11.49 35.57 -16.96
C ILE A 250 -11.23 36.72 -17.92
N LEU A 251 -11.53 36.52 -19.21
CA LEU A 251 -11.50 37.57 -20.23
C LEU A 251 -12.87 38.27 -20.26
N LEU A 252 -12.87 39.60 -20.22
CA LEU A 252 -14.06 40.45 -20.20
C LEU A 252 -14.34 41.10 -21.56
N ASN A 253 -13.44 40.96 -22.51
CA ASN A 253 -13.57 41.54 -23.85
C ASN A 253 -13.35 40.46 -24.93
N ASP A 254 -14.20 39.43 -24.91
CA ASP A 254 -14.16 38.35 -25.91
C ASP A 254 -15.32 38.48 -26.91
N SER A 255 -14.96 38.53 -28.19
CA SER A 255 -15.84 38.71 -29.34
C SER A 255 -16.87 37.59 -29.55
N GLY A 256 -16.71 36.44 -28.88
CA GLY A 256 -17.64 35.29 -28.99
C GLY A 256 -18.79 35.26 -27.99
N ASP A 257 -18.67 35.94 -26.84
CA ASP A 257 -19.41 35.60 -25.62
C ASP A 257 -20.19 36.80 -25.00
N HIS A 258 -20.41 37.86 -25.79
CA HIS A 258 -21.12 39.10 -25.35
C HIS A 258 -20.48 39.85 -24.17
N ARG A 259 -19.16 39.74 -23.95
CA ARG A 259 -18.50 40.43 -22.84
C ARG A 259 -17.92 41.77 -23.28
N SER A 260 -18.24 42.84 -22.55
CA SER A 260 -17.58 44.13 -22.67
C SER A 260 -16.65 44.33 -21.47
N ALA A 261 -15.53 45.02 -21.69
CA ALA A 261 -14.65 45.44 -20.61
C ALA A 261 -15.46 46.08 -19.47
N LEU A 262 -15.23 45.67 -18.23
CA LEU A 262 -15.95 46.19 -17.08
C LEU A 262 -15.54 47.64 -16.88
N ALA A 263 -16.43 48.59 -17.17
CA ALA A 263 -16.09 50.00 -17.13
C ALA A 263 -15.93 50.51 -15.69
N ASP A 264 -15.30 51.67 -15.55
CA ASP A 264 -15.19 52.35 -14.26
C ASP A 264 -16.58 52.64 -13.66
N GLY A 265 -16.80 52.22 -12.42
CA GLY A 265 -18.08 52.25 -11.70
C GLY A 265 -19.05 51.11 -12.01
N ASP A 266 -18.72 50.19 -12.93
CA ASP A 266 -19.55 49.02 -13.22
C ASP A 266 -19.31 47.88 -12.22
N VAL A 267 -20.32 47.02 -12.07
CA VAL A 267 -20.33 45.90 -11.11
C VAL A 267 -20.10 44.58 -11.83
N GLY A 268 -19.17 43.78 -11.32
CA GLY A 268 -18.97 42.40 -11.72
C GLY A 268 -19.49 41.41 -10.67
N TRP A 269 -19.85 40.21 -11.14
CA TRP A 269 -20.29 39.12 -10.29
C TRP A 269 -19.53 37.83 -10.61
N LEU A 270 -18.98 37.20 -9.57
CA LEU A 270 -18.51 35.82 -9.59
C LEU A 270 -19.54 34.91 -8.93
N ARG A 271 -19.57 33.65 -9.38
CA ARG A 271 -20.46 32.63 -8.84
C ARG A 271 -19.76 31.28 -8.81
N TRP A 272 -19.60 30.72 -7.63
CA TRP A 272 -19.27 29.31 -7.46
C TRP A 272 -20.56 28.52 -7.31
N GLN A 273 -20.79 27.59 -8.23
CA GLN A 273 -22.01 26.80 -8.31
C GLN A 273 -21.69 25.31 -8.27
N TYR A 274 -22.42 24.56 -7.45
CA TYR A 274 -22.44 23.11 -7.54
C TYR A 274 -23.18 22.68 -8.79
N SER A 275 -22.63 21.71 -9.53
CA SER A 275 -23.29 21.21 -10.74
C SER A 275 -23.30 19.68 -10.75
N SER A 276 -24.47 19.07 -11.01
CA SER A 276 -24.56 17.65 -11.39
C SER A 276 -24.51 17.48 -12.91
N THR A 277 -24.00 16.35 -13.36
CA THR A 277 -24.36 15.77 -14.66
C THR A 277 -25.62 14.94 -14.47
N SER A 278 -26.59 15.09 -15.35
CA SER A 278 -27.82 14.29 -15.33
C SER A 278 -27.49 12.81 -15.55
N GLY A 279 -27.62 11.96 -14.53
CA GLY A 279 -27.56 10.50 -14.74
C GLY A 279 -27.28 9.62 -13.52
N GLU A 280 -26.58 10.11 -12.49
CA GLU A 280 -26.00 9.25 -11.42
C GLU A 280 -26.34 9.79 -10.01
N ASP A 281 -27.62 10.06 -9.75
CA ASP A 281 -28.06 10.85 -8.59
C ASP A 281 -28.74 10.00 -7.48
N SER A 282 -28.04 9.08 -6.82
CA SER A 282 -28.46 8.53 -5.51
C SER A 282 -27.32 8.62 -4.48
N GLY A 283 -27.61 9.08 -3.26
CA GLY A 283 -26.62 9.22 -2.16
C GLY A 283 -26.50 10.64 -1.57
N THR A 284 -25.73 10.81 -0.48
CA THR A 284 -25.38 12.13 0.12
C THR A 284 -24.14 12.72 -0.54
N ARG A 285 -24.08 14.03 -0.86
CA ARG A 285 -22.82 14.66 -1.30
C ARG A 285 -21.93 15.10 -0.15
N ASP A 286 -20.67 15.30 -0.50
CA ASP A 286 -19.62 15.91 0.30
C ASP A 286 -19.95 17.32 0.78
N GLY A 287 -19.23 17.71 1.83
CA GLY A 287 -19.10 19.11 2.22
C GLY A 287 -17.87 19.71 1.55
N LEU A 288 -18.04 20.70 0.67
CA LEU A 288 -16.89 21.47 0.15
C LEU A 288 -16.87 22.87 0.75
N GLY A 289 -15.71 23.29 1.21
CA GLY A 289 -15.37 24.62 1.70
C GLY A 289 -14.65 25.45 0.65
N LEU A 290 -15.02 26.72 0.49
CA LEU A 290 -14.30 27.72 -0.29
C LEU A 290 -13.49 28.59 0.67
N ASP A 291 -12.22 28.81 0.36
CA ASP A 291 -11.33 29.66 1.15
C ASP A 291 -10.31 30.44 0.31
N ASN A 292 -9.55 31.35 0.92
CA ASN A 292 -8.44 32.11 0.32
C ASN A 292 -8.79 32.69 -1.06
N VAL A 293 -9.97 33.31 -1.17
CA VAL A 293 -10.47 33.81 -2.44
C VAL A 293 -9.73 35.10 -2.76
N VAL A 294 -8.99 35.08 -3.87
CA VAL A 294 -8.28 36.24 -4.41
C VAL A 294 -8.91 36.63 -5.74
N VAL A 295 -9.37 37.88 -5.85
CA VAL A 295 -9.87 38.45 -7.11
C VAL A 295 -8.98 39.63 -7.48
N GLN A 296 -8.24 39.49 -8.56
CA GLN A 296 -7.26 40.48 -9.00
C GLN A 296 -7.64 40.94 -10.42
N ALA A 297 -7.87 42.23 -10.61
CA ALA A 297 -7.88 42.78 -11.95
C ALA A 297 -6.47 42.66 -12.52
N LEU A 298 -6.32 42.23 -13.77
CA LEU A 298 -5.00 42.22 -14.40
C LEU A 298 -4.83 43.48 -15.22
N LYS A 299 -3.72 44.18 -14.99
CA LYS A 299 -3.32 45.40 -15.73
C LYS A 299 -3.53 45.23 -17.23
N SER A 300 -4.20 46.18 -17.88
CA SER A 300 -4.36 46.22 -19.34
C SER A 300 -3.38 47.22 -19.92
N GLY A 301 -2.43 46.75 -20.74
CA GLY A 301 -1.44 47.62 -21.36
C GLY A 301 -2.06 48.38 -22.53
N THR A 302 -1.45 49.51 -22.88
CA THR A 302 -1.81 50.20 -24.13
C THR A 302 -0.99 49.64 -25.29
N ASP A 303 -1.64 49.36 -26.42
CA ASP A 303 -1.00 48.77 -27.59
C ASP A 303 0.18 49.59 -28.10
N TYR A 304 1.38 49.02 -28.06
CA TYR A 304 2.56 49.54 -28.75
C TYR A 304 2.84 48.68 -29.99
N VAL A 305 2.43 49.20 -31.16
CA VAL A 305 2.43 48.47 -32.42
C VAL A 305 3.81 48.50 -33.09
N TRP A 306 4.38 47.33 -33.34
CA TRP A 306 5.55 47.13 -34.18
C TRP A 306 5.19 47.11 -35.66
N THR A 307 5.82 47.97 -36.46
CA THR A 307 5.46 48.21 -37.87
C THR A 307 6.46 47.67 -38.91
N GLY A 308 7.54 46.99 -38.50
CA GLY A 308 8.38 46.14 -39.35
C GLY A 308 9.33 46.81 -40.35
N ALA A 309 10.20 47.72 -39.92
CA ALA A 309 11.26 48.27 -40.77
C ALA A 309 12.56 47.43 -40.74
N THR A 310 13.27 47.38 -41.87
CA THR A 310 14.34 46.43 -42.24
C THR A 310 15.67 46.51 -41.46
N GLU A 311 15.80 47.36 -40.43
CA GLU A 311 17.02 47.51 -39.62
C GLU A 311 16.76 47.75 -38.12
N ASP A 312 15.53 47.56 -37.63
CA ASP A 312 15.18 47.93 -36.24
C ASP A 312 15.46 46.80 -35.24
N ILE A 313 16.52 46.97 -34.44
CA ILE A 313 16.55 46.50 -33.05
C ILE A 313 15.29 47.08 -32.38
N TRP A 314 14.63 46.37 -31.46
CA TRP A 314 13.68 46.97 -30.52
C TRP A 314 14.43 47.96 -29.60
N SER A 315 14.86 49.06 -30.21
CA SER A 315 15.58 50.14 -29.61
C SER A 315 14.60 51.27 -29.40
N THR A 316 14.69 51.82 -28.22
CA THR A 316 13.79 52.82 -27.67
C THR A 316 13.63 54.02 -28.60
N SER A 317 12.35 54.33 -28.89
CA SER A 317 11.80 55.65 -29.21
C SER A 317 11.49 55.97 -30.69
N ALA A 318 10.25 56.40 -30.93
CA ALA A 318 10.09 57.75 -31.43
C ALA A 318 10.09 58.65 -30.18
N ALA A 319 11.08 59.50 -29.91
CA ALA A 319 11.87 60.27 -30.85
C ALA A 319 13.39 60.09 -30.66
N GLU A 320 14.05 59.95 -31.81
CA GLU A 320 15.50 60.04 -32.03
C GLU A 320 16.28 58.74 -31.83
N TRP A 321 16.25 57.92 -32.88
CA TRP A 321 17.45 57.33 -33.49
C TRP A 321 18.75 58.00 -33.00
N ASN A 322 19.55 57.30 -32.20
CA ASN A 322 20.99 57.55 -32.16
C ASN A 322 21.76 56.27 -31.83
N ILE A 323 22.73 56.02 -32.70
CA ILE A 323 23.76 54.99 -32.58
C ILE A 323 24.62 55.29 -31.34
N GLY A 324 24.63 54.36 -30.38
CA GLY A 324 25.63 54.31 -29.32
C GLY A 324 25.06 54.35 -27.90
N THR A 325 25.38 53.28 -27.14
CA THR A 325 25.20 53.06 -25.68
C THR A 325 23.77 52.87 -25.16
N GLN A 326 23.32 51.60 -25.22
CA GLN A 326 22.54 50.82 -24.25
C GLN A 326 21.39 51.54 -23.51
N VAL A 327 20.15 51.30 -23.96
CA VAL A 327 18.91 51.71 -23.28
C VAL A 327 18.03 50.47 -23.07
N VAL A 328 17.54 50.28 -21.84
CA VAL A 328 16.63 49.21 -21.41
C VAL A 328 15.20 49.58 -21.83
N TRP A 329 14.48 48.68 -22.49
CA TRP A 329 13.04 48.85 -22.78
C TRP A 329 12.26 48.40 -21.53
N ASP A 330 11.96 49.36 -20.64
CA ASP A 330 11.14 49.14 -19.44
C ASP A 330 9.75 49.76 -19.66
N ASN A 331 8.80 48.97 -20.12
CA ASN A 331 7.50 49.44 -20.63
C ASN A 331 6.36 48.73 -19.90
N THR A 332 6.39 48.82 -18.57
CA THR A 332 5.43 48.20 -17.65
C THR A 332 3.97 48.57 -17.96
N ASP A 333 3.66 49.63 -18.74
CA ASP A 333 2.28 50.03 -19.07
C ASP A 333 1.83 49.72 -20.52
N LYS A 334 2.67 49.06 -21.34
CA LYS A 334 2.38 48.81 -22.77
C LYS A 334 2.28 47.34 -23.13
N ASN A 335 1.40 47.03 -24.08
CA ASN A 335 1.41 45.73 -24.77
C ASN A 335 2.46 45.76 -25.89
N ALA A 336 3.21 44.66 -26.01
CA ALA A 336 4.02 44.33 -27.17
C ALA A 336 3.10 43.84 -28.29
N LYS A 337 2.65 44.74 -29.20
CA LYS A 337 1.73 44.39 -30.28
C LYS A 337 2.42 44.29 -31.63
N PHE A 338 2.20 43.20 -32.34
CA PHE A 338 2.78 42.95 -33.67
C PHE A 338 1.67 42.77 -34.71
N ASN A 339 1.65 43.61 -35.76
CA ASN A 339 0.65 43.57 -36.83
C ASN A 339 1.26 43.74 -38.25
N GLY A 340 2.57 43.56 -38.38
CA GLY A 340 3.38 43.93 -39.54
C GLY A 340 3.40 42.91 -40.70
N SER A 341 4.01 43.32 -41.81
CA SER A 341 4.10 42.56 -43.08
C SER A 341 5.47 41.94 -43.38
N GLY A 342 6.34 41.76 -42.38
CA GLY A 342 7.72 41.32 -42.57
C GLY A 342 8.14 40.19 -41.64
N GLN A 343 8.73 39.13 -42.22
CA GLN A 343 9.33 37.97 -41.55
C GLN A 343 10.69 38.27 -40.89
N THR A 344 10.95 39.51 -40.46
CA THR A 344 12.26 39.88 -39.89
C THR A 344 12.30 39.58 -38.40
N PRO A 345 13.32 38.86 -37.89
CA PRO A 345 13.53 38.65 -36.46
C PRO A 345 13.56 39.96 -35.70
N VAL A 346 12.90 39.97 -34.55
CA VAL A 346 12.85 41.07 -33.59
C VAL A 346 13.95 40.83 -32.56
N ASN A 347 14.98 41.68 -32.56
CA ASN A 347 16.11 41.52 -31.65
C ASN A 347 15.87 42.21 -30.30
N LEU A 348 15.89 41.45 -29.21
CA LEU A 348 15.90 41.97 -27.83
C LEU A 348 17.29 42.52 -27.51
N ALA A 349 17.32 43.74 -26.96
CA ALA A 349 18.56 44.35 -26.48
C ALA A 349 19.17 43.53 -25.33
N SER A 350 20.50 43.63 -25.14
CA SER A 350 21.28 42.89 -24.13
C SER A 350 20.78 42.94 -22.67
N ALA A 351 19.87 43.86 -22.33
CA ALA A 351 19.30 44.03 -20.98
C ALA A 351 17.91 43.40 -20.78
N GLY A 352 17.30 42.83 -21.82
CA GLY A 352 15.91 42.34 -21.76
C GLY A 352 14.87 43.43 -21.98
N ALA A 353 13.61 43.04 -21.83
CA ALA A 353 12.42 43.81 -22.19
C ALA A 353 11.27 43.49 -21.22
N THR A 354 10.50 44.49 -20.77
CA THR A 354 9.26 44.30 -20.00
C THR A 354 8.04 44.78 -20.80
N ALA A 355 6.97 44.00 -20.80
CA ALA A 355 5.68 44.36 -21.40
C ALA A 355 4.52 43.85 -20.54
N VAL A 356 3.33 44.43 -20.72
CA VAL A 356 2.11 43.89 -20.12
C VAL A 356 1.72 42.60 -20.82
N ASP A 357 1.35 42.68 -22.10
CA ASP A 357 1.02 41.52 -22.93
C ASP A 357 1.91 41.39 -24.15
N LEU A 358 1.97 40.17 -24.67
CA LEU A 358 2.39 39.90 -26.04
C LEU A 358 1.15 39.64 -26.92
N ILE A 359 0.89 40.54 -27.87
CA ILE A 359 -0.25 40.43 -28.79
C ILE A 359 0.28 40.35 -30.22
N VAL A 360 -0.05 39.27 -30.92
CA VAL A 360 0.38 39.08 -32.30
C VAL A 360 -0.83 38.83 -33.20
N GLU A 361 -1.15 39.81 -34.05
CA GLU A 361 -2.32 39.78 -34.92
C GLU A 361 -1.99 39.21 -36.30
N ALA A 362 -2.98 38.58 -36.93
CA ALA A 362 -2.87 38.10 -38.30
C ALA A 362 -2.83 39.30 -39.26
N ASN A 363 -1.95 39.25 -40.25
CA ASN A 363 -1.87 40.31 -41.25
C ASN A 363 -3.12 40.29 -42.17
N PRO A 364 -3.97 41.33 -42.17
CA PRO A 364 -5.19 41.36 -42.97
C PRO A 364 -4.96 41.42 -44.48
N SER A 365 -3.73 41.66 -44.94
CA SER A 365 -3.40 41.87 -46.36
C SER A 365 -2.80 40.64 -47.08
N ASN A 366 -2.54 39.53 -46.38
CA ASN A 366 -1.96 38.32 -46.98
C ASN A 366 -2.57 37.04 -46.37
N PHE A 367 -3.78 36.67 -46.81
CA PHE A 367 -4.36 35.37 -46.54
C PHE A 367 -3.59 34.28 -47.31
N GLY A 368 -2.52 33.73 -46.72
CA GLY A 368 -1.87 32.52 -47.26
C GLY A 368 -0.39 32.30 -46.96
N THR A 369 0.32 33.22 -46.30
CA THR A 369 1.73 33.01 -45.90
C THR A 369 1.87 33.27 -44.40
N LEU A 370 2.42 32.31 -43.66
CA LEU A 370 2.64 32.37 -42.21
C LEU A 370 3.33 33.69 -41.83
N GLY A 371 2.69 34.48 -40.96
CA GLY A 371 3.35 35.60 -40.29
C GLY A 371 4.14 35.04 -39.11
N ASP A 372 5.24 34.33 -39.37
CA ASP A 372 6.12 33.83 -38.33
C ASP A 372 6.90 35.02 -37.74
N TYR A 373 6.80 35.21 -36.43
CA TYR A 373 7.59 36.17 -35.68
C TYR A 373 8.62 35.43 -34.84
N THR A 374 9.86 35.89 -34.89
CA THR A 374 10.95 35.37 -34.06
C THR A 374 11.45 36.52 -33.21
N ILE A 375 11.30 36.42 -31.90
CA ILE A 375 11.79 37.39 -30.91
C ILE A 375 13.02 36.76 -30.26
N GLU A 376 14.20 37.14 -30.75
CA GLU A 376 15.48 36.55 -30.39
C GLU A 376 16.41 37.58 -29.72
N PRO A 377 17.38 37.15 -28.89
CA PRO A 377 18.37 38.06 -28.31
C PRO A 377 19.37 38.56 -29.36
N GLU A 378 19.70 39.86 -29.35
CA GLU A 378 20.78 40.42 -30.20
C GLU A 378 22.17 39.86 -29.81
N SER A 379 22.39 39.66 -28.51
CA SER A 379 23.52 38.93 -27.91
C SER A 379 23.27 38.70 -26.40
N GLY A 380 23.83 37.63 -25.82
CA GLY A 380 23.63 37.28 -24.41
C GLY A 380 22.41 36.38 -24.20
N ASP A 381 21.76 36.49 -23.03
CA ASP A 381 20.58 35.69 -22.65
C ASP A 381 19.32 36.52 -22.25
N PRO A 382 19.04 37.70 -22.85
CA PRO A 382 17.93 38.56 -22.46
C PRO A 382 16.56 37.89 -22.69
N VAL A 383 15.59 38.27 -21.86
CA VAL A 383 14.24 37.69 -21.83
C VAL A 383 13.20 38.79 -21.99
N LEU A 384 12.07 38.48 -22.64
CA LEU A 384 10.86 39.31 -22.58
C LEU A 384 10.05 38.88 -21.36
N THR A 385 10.01 39.73 -20.33
CA THR A 385 9.21 39.52 -19.12
C THR A 385 7.82 40.12 -19.32
N LEU A 386 6.79 39.31 -19.14
CA LEU A 386 5.39 39.71 -19.26
C LEU A 386 4.74 39.89 -17.88
N GLU A 387 3.93 40.93 -17.70
CA GLU A 387 3.04 41.09 -16.54
C GLU A 387 1.65 40.44 -16.76
N GLY A 388 1.40 39.92 -17.97
CA GLY A 388 0.09 39.46 -18.43
C GLY A 388 0.16 38.19 -19.28
N ILE A 389 -0.40 38.24 -20.49
CA ILE A 389 -0.70 37.05 -21.30
C ILE A 389 -0.02 37.08 -22.67
N VAL A 390 -0.06 35.92 -23.35
CA VAL A 390 0.28 35.81 -24.77
C VAL A 390 -1.00 35.56 -25.57
N ASN A 391 -1.27 36.43 -26.55
CA ASN A 391 -2.42 36.32 -27.46
C ASN A 391 -1.95 36.27 -28.91
N ASN A 392 -2.03 35.08 -29.52
CA ASN A 392 -1.64 34.85 -30.91
C ASN A 392 -2.88 34.63 -31.76
N ALA A 393 -3.07 35.44 -32.81
CA ALA A 393 -4.15 35.27 -33.76
C ALA A 393 -3.99 33.99 -34.59
N VAL A 394 -5.09 33.56 -35.22
CA VAL A 394 -5.12 32.36 -36.07
C VAL A 394 -4.04 32.40 -37.16
N ASN A 395 -3.34 31.28 -37.36
CA ASN A 395 -2.23 31.10 -38.32
C ASN A 395 -0.99 31.99 -38.08
N VAL A 396 -0.78 32.44 -36.84
CA VAL A 396 0.43 33.14 -36.41
C VAL A 396 1.27 32.22 -35.55
N ASN A 397 2.56 32.07 -35.88
CA ASN A 397 3.53 31.39 -35.02
C ASN A 397 4.47 32.44 -34.42
N VAL A 398 4.73 32.31 -33.12
CA VAL A 398 5.64 33.23 -32.40
C VAL A 398 6.72 32.41 -31.72
N ASP A 399 7.97 32.54 -32.15
CA ASP A 399 9.13 32.02 -31.43
C ASP A 399 9.68 33.09 -30.50
N VAL A 400 9.77 32.80 -29.20
CA VAL A 400 10.17 33.79 -28.20
C VAL A 400 10.74 33.13 -26.95
N LYS A 401 11.72 33.82 -26.34
CA LYS A 401 12.15 33.56 -24.96
C LYS A 401 11.35 34.42 -23.99
N LEU A 402 10.57 33.79 -23.11
CA LEU A 402 9.64 34.48 -22.21
C LEU A 402 9.95 34.22 -20.73
N ASP A 403 9.74 35.27 -19.94
CA ASP A 403 9.58 35.22 -18.50
C ASP A 403 8.21 35.81 -18.15
N VAL A 404 7.73 35.53 -16.95
CA VAL A 404 6.47 36.08 -16.46
C VAL A 404 6.70 36.62 -15.06
N ASP A 405 6.22 37.83 -14.78
CA ASP A 405 6.22 38.37 -13.44
C ASP A 405 5.17 37.63 -12.60
N ASP A 406 5.64 36.64 -11.84
CA ASP A 406 4.80 35.81 -10.96
C ASP A 406 4.09 36.59 -9.85
N THR A 407 4.47 37.86 -9.60
CA THR A 407 3.73 38.75 -8.69
C THR A 407 2.44 39.27 -9.31
N GLN A 408 2.36 39.31 -10.65
CA GLN A 408 1.19 39.80 -11.40
C GLN A 408 0.31 38.65 -11.87
N VAL A 409 0.90 37.60 -12.46
CA VAL A 409 0.20 36.42 -12.95
C VAL A 409 0.98 35.15 -12.58
N PRO A 410 0.35 34.12 -12.00
CA PRO A 410 1.02 32.92 -11.49
C PRO A 410 1.39 31.95 -12.63
N GLY A 411 2.35 32.35 -13.45
CA GLY A 411 2.80 31.65 -14.64
C GLY A 411 2.14 32.11 -15.95
N LEU A 412 2.40 31.36 -17.02
CA LEU A 412 2.13 31.77 -18.39
C LEU A 412 0.70 31.41 -18.83
N TYR A 413 -0.03 32.39 -19.36
CA TYR A 413 -1.34 32.20 -19.97
C TYR A 413 -1.28 32.42 -21.49
N LYS A 414 -1.62 31.39 -22.25
CA LYS A 414 -1.70 31.42 -23.71
C LYS A 414 -3.15 31.39 -24.17
N ILE A 415 -3.54 32.42 -24.91
CA ILE A 415 -4.84 32.55 -25.58
C ILE A 415 -4.66 32.77 -27.09
N GLY A 416 -5.78 32.75 -27.82
CA GLY A 416 -5.83 32.94 -29.26
C GLY A 416 -5.38 31.72 -30.05
N ALA A 417 -6.02 31.49 -31.20
CA ALA A 417 -5.88 30.27 -32.00
C ALA A 417 -4.51 30.03 -32.67
N GLY A 418 -3.53 30.93 -32.53
CA GLY A 418 -2.17 30.78 -33.07
C GLY A 418 -1.24 29.91 -32.21
N THR A 419 -0.03 29.66 -32.70
CA THR A 419 1.00 28.84 -32.03
C THR A 419 2.03 29.74 -31.32
N LEU A 420 2.36 29.40 -30.08
CA LEU A 420 3.48 29.96 -29.33
C LEU A 420 4.62 28.93 -29.26
N ASN A 421 5.73 29.19 -29.92
CA ASN A 421 6.94 28.38 -29.86
C ASN A 421 7.85 28.87 -28.72
N LEU A 422 8.17 27.97 -27.80
CA LEU A 422 9.15 28.19 -26.72
C LEU A 422 10.53 27.68 -27.19
N GLY A 423 11.24 28.47 -28.01
CA GLY A 423 12.49 28.05 -28.68
C GLY A 423 13.80 28.28 -27.92
N ALA A 424 13.76 28.84 -26.71
CA ALA A 424 14.95 29.19 -25.95
C ALA A 424 15.39 28.14 -24.92
N ALA A 425 16.71 28.03 -24.67
CA ALA A 425 17.43 27.07 -23.79
C ALA A 425 16.74 26.78 -22.44
N SER A 426 16.07 27.80 -21.91
CA SER A 426 15.19 27.74 -20.74
C SER A 426 14.28 28.97 -20.76
N ASN A 427 13.00 28.80 -20.42
CA ASN A 427 12.12 29.91 -20.10
C ASN A 427 12.03 30.04 -18.56
N PRO A 428 12.46 31.18 -17.98
CA PRO A 428 12.61 31.31 -16.52
C PRO A 428 11.29 31.44 -15.74
N PHE A 429 10.14 31.63 -16.40
CA PHE A 429 8.86 31.80 -15.71
C PHE A 429 8.62 30.66 -14.72
N ALA A 430 8.22 31.00 -13.49
CA ALA A 430 7.71 30.03 -12.54
C ALA A 430 6.19 29.90 -12.69
N GLY A 431 5.54 29.14 -11.81
CA GLY A 431 4.08 28.93 -11.87
C GLY A 431 3.62 27.95 -12.96
N GLY A 432 2.34 28.01 -13.33
CA GLY A 432 1.72 27.08 -14.28
C GLY A 432 1.85 27.52 -15.74
N LEU A 433 1.75 26.57 -16.67
CA LEU A 433 1.52 26.83 -18.10
C LEU A 433 0.04 26.59 -18.41
N ASN A 434 -0.71 27.65 -18.70
CA ASN A 434 -2.14 27.63 -18.94
C ASN A 434 -2.43 27.87 -20.42
N ILE A 435 -2.76 26.82 -21.17
CA ILE A 435 -3.11 26.88 -22.58
C ILE A 435 -4.62 26.89 -22.70
N LEU A 436 -5.19 28.08 -22.87
CA LEU A 436 -6.63 28.28 -22.91
C LEU A 436 -7.18 28.19 -24.33
N ASP A 437 -6.38 28.58 -25.33
CA ASP A 437 -6.72 28.47 -26.76
C ASP A 437 -5.44 28.43 -27.62
N GLY A 438 -5.56 27.83 -28.80
CA GLY A 438 -4.46 27.61 -29.74
C GLY A 438 -3.43 26.59 -29.25
N GLU A 439 -2.18 26.78 -29.68
CA GLU A 439 -1.10 25.81 -29.46
C GLU A 439 0.08 26.45 -28.72
N VAL A 440 0.71 25.70 -27.82
CA VAL A 440 2.08 25.96 -27.36
C VAL A 440 2.95 24.84 -27.87
N GLN A 441 4.01 25.16 -28.59
CA GLN A 441 5.01 24.22 -29.07
C GLN A 441 6.32 24.42 -28.31
N LEU A 442 6.91 23.33 -27.82
CA LEU A 442 8.28 23.37 -27.32
C LEU A 442 9.21 23.37 -28.53
N GLY A 443 10.15 24.32 -28.60
CA GLY A 443 11.09 24.44 -29.72
C GLY A 443 12.46 23.81 -29.44
N ILE A 444 12.73 23.43 -28.19
CA ILE A 444 13.98 22.82 -27.76
C ILE A 444 13.81 21.92 -26.50
N ASP A 445 14.84 21.13 -26.18
CA ASP A 445 14.93 20.41 -24.90
C ASP A 445 15.07 21.38 -23.73
N GLY A 446 14.27 21.22 -22.66
CA GLY A 446 14.33 22.11 -21.50
C GLY A 446 13.63 23.47 -21.68
N ALA A 447 12.77 23.60 -22.69
CA ALA A 447 11.95 24.79 -22.92
C ALA A 447 11.10 25.20 -21.70
N LEU A 448 10.71 24.26 -20.84
CA LEU A 448 10.00 24.53 -19.57
C LEU A 448 10.98 24.54 -18.40
N ASN A 449 10.67 25.29 -17.34
CA ASN A 449 11.54 25.41 -16.17
C ASN A 449 11.71 24.04 -15.49
N THR A 450 12.93 23.49 -15.55
CA THR A 450 13.22 22.15 -15.01
C THR A 450 13.55 22.15 -13.53
N THR A 451 13.76 23.31 -12.91
CA THR A 451 14.09 23.42 -11.48
C THR A 451 12.85 23.42 -10.60
N THR A 452 11.78 24.06 -11.07
CA THR A 452 10.43 24.03 -10.49
C THR A 452 9.45 23.69 -11.60
N PRO A 453 9.23 22.39 -11.89
CA PRO A 453 8.42 21.96 -13.03
C PRO A 453 7.02 22.60 -13.02
N ASN A 454 6.61 23.17 -14.15
CA ASN A 454 5.36 23.90 -14.28
C ASN A 454 4.16 22.93 -14.37
N LEU A 455 3.10 23.15 -13.59
CA LEU A 455 1.81 22.48 -13.82
C LEU A 455 1.27 22.93 -15.18
N VAL A 456 0.92 22.00 -16.06
CA VAL A 456 0.41 22.33 -17.40
C VAL A 456 -1.09 22.09 -17.46
N ASN A 457 -1.84 23.15 -17.77
CA ASN A 457 -3.29 23.14 -17.88
C ASN A 457 -3.69 23.34 -19.34
N VAL A 458 -4.42 22.38 -19.93
CA VAL A 458 -4.83 22.43 -21.35
C VAL A 458 -6.36 22.40 -21.47
N SER A 459 -6.92 23.51 -21.95
CA SER A 459 -8.35 23.68 -22.19
C SER A 459 -8.84 22.90 -23.41
N ALA A 460 -10.16 22.75 -23.54
CA ALA A 460 -10.77 22.10 -24.69
C ALA A 460 -10.42 22.85 -26.00
N GLY A 461 -9.90 22.14 -27.00
CA GLY A 461 -9.49 22.72 -28.27
C GLY A 461 -8.07 23.29 -28.29
N ALA A 462 -7.40 23.36 -27.14
CA ALA A 462 -6.01 23.77 -27.03
C ALA A 462 -5.04 22.57 -27.13
N SER A 463 -3.80 22.85 -27.52
CA SER A 463 -2.73 21.84 -27.64
C SER A 463 -1.41 22.26 -26.99
N LEU A 464 -0.78 21.32 -26.27
CA LEU A 464 0.66 21.34 -26.03
C LEU A 464 1.33 20.41 -27.03
N LEU A 465 2.17 20.97 -27.90
CA LEU A 465 3.00 20.23 -28.81
C LEU A 465 4.42 20.13 -28.25
N VAL A 466 4.79 18.98 -27.68
CA VAL A 466 6.14 18.73 -27.15
C VAL A 466 7.18 18.64 -28.28
N GLY A 467 6.74 18.32 -29.50
CA GLY A 467 7.65 18.22 -30.64
C GLY A 467 8.62 17.04 -30.49
N ASP A 468 9.83 17.17 -31.04
CA ASP A 468 10.90 16.18 -30.92
C ASP A 468 11.83 16.44 -29.72
N HIS A 469 11.28 17.02 -28.65
CA HIS A 469 12.03 17.49 -27.49
C HIS A 469 11.78 16.68 -26.21
N THR A 470 12.73 16.78 -25.28
CA THR A 470 12.58 16.32 -23.90
C THR A 470 11.95 17.43 -23.07
N ALA A 471 10.95 17.08 -22.25
CA ALA A 471 10.25 18.02 -21.40
C ALA A 471 9.95 17.43 -20.02
N THR A 472 10.00 18.29 -18.99
CA THR A 472 9.58 17.98 -17.63
C THR A 472 8.47 18.94 -17.22
N VAL A 473 7.34 18.41 -16.76
CA VAL A 473 6.18 19.17 -16.29
C VAL A 473 5.87 18.83 -14.83
N GLY A 474 5.28 19.75 -14.09
CA GLY A 474 4.82 19.59 -12.70
C GLY A 474 3.56 18.74 -12.53
N GLY A 475 2.96 18.33 -13.65
CA GLY A 475 1.67 17.65 -13.72
C GLY A 475 0.93 18.06 -14.99
N LEU A 476 0.04 17.20 -15.46
CA LEU A 476 -0.88 17.49 -16.55
C LEU A 476 -2.30 17.62 -15.99
N THR A 477 -2.91 18.79 -16.21
CA THR A 477 -4.34 18.96 -16.05
C THR A 477 -5.00 19.31 -17.38
N SER A 478 -6.14 18.68 -17.67
CA SER A 478 -6.92 19.04 -18.86
C SER A 478 -8.36 18.57 -18.74
N VAL A 479 -9.23 19.27 -19.46
CA VAL A 479 -10.59 18.84 -19.74
C VAL A 479 -10.63 17.95 -20.99
N VAL A 480 -11.77 17.30 -21.24
CA VAL A 480 -11.97 16.56 -22.49
C VAL A 480 -11.83 17.52 -23.68
N GLY A 481 -11.01 17.12 -24.66
CA GLY A 481 -10.72 17.94 -25.84
C GLY A 481 -9.43 18.76 -25.75
N GLY A 482 -8.80 18.86 -24.57
CA GLY A 482 -7.41 19.32 -24.47
C GLY A 482 -6.44 18.25 -24.97
N THR A 483 -5.37 18.65 -25.64
CA THR A 483 -4.46 17.68 -26.28
C THR A 483 -2.99 17.94 -25.91
N VAL A 484 -2.26 16.84 -25.69
CA VAL A 484 -0.80 16.84 -25.58
C VAL A 484 -0.27 15.91 -26.66
N GLU A 485 0.54 16.44 -27.57
CA GLU A 485 1.13 15.69 -28.68
C GLU A 485 2.65 15.61 -28.55
N LEU A 486 3.17 14.38 -28.59
CA LEU A 486 4.59 14.06 -28.65
C LEU A 486 4.96 13.80 -30.12
N LYS A 487 6.07 14.32 -30.65
CA LYS A 487 6.47 14.02 -32.05
C LYS A 487 7.72 13.16 -32.14
N PRO A 488 7.79 12.28 -33.15
CA PRO A 488 8.99 11.50 -33.40
C PRO A 488 10.11 12.44 -33.88
N GLY A 489 11.24 12.39 -33.18
CA GLY A 489 12.46 13.12 -33.53
C GLY A 489 13.43 12.34 -34.38
N SER A 490 14.37 13.05 -35.02
CA SER A 490 15.43 12.45 -35.84
C SER A 490 16.74 12.12 -35.08
N GLY A 491 16.78 12.26 -33.74
CA GLY A 491 17.92 11.82 -32.92
C GLY A 491 17.81 12.10 -31.41
N GLY A 492 18.47 11.26 -30.58
CA GLY A 492 18.54 11.34 -29.11
C GLY A 492 17.41 10.59 -28.37
N THR A 493 17.59 10.26 -27.09
CA THR A 493 16.54 9.69 -26.23
C THR A 493 15.57 10.79 -25.79
N LYS A 494 14.29 10.66 -26.10
CA LYS A 494 13.21 11.61 -25.81
C LYS A 494 12.40 11.17 -24.62
N THR A 495 12.44 11.97 -23.57
CA THR A 495 11.72 11.71 -22.32
C THR A 495 10.69 12.80 -22.07
N PHE A 496 9.45 12.40 -21.82
CA PHE A 496 8.42 13.27 -21.31
C PHE A 496 8.18 12.93 -19.83
N THR A 497 8.67 13.79 -18.94
CA THR A 497 8.64 13.57 -17.49
C THR A 497 7.50 14.36 -16.87
N ILE A 498 6.67 13.69 -16.09
CA ILE A 498 5.62 14.25 -15.25
C ILE A 498 6.12 14.15 -13.81
N ASN A 499 6.59 15.26 -13.24
CA ASN A 499 7.15 15.36 -11.89
C ASN A 499 6.16 16.08 -10.97
N VAL A 500 5.22 15.34 -10.38
CA VAL A 500 4.21 15.92 -9.48
C VAL A 500 4.78 16.06 -8.08
N ALA A 501 4.80 17.29 -7.55
CA ALA A 501 5.33 17.57 -6.22
C ALA A 501 4.47 16.98 -5.10
N ASP A 502 5.03 16.92 -3.89
CA ASP A 502 4.36 16.34 -2.71
C ASP A 502 3.07 17.08 -2.37
N GLY A 503 2.04 16.32 -1.99
CA GLY A 503 0.69 16.84 -1.72
C GLY A 503 -0.08 17.37 -2.93
N LEU A 504 0.51 17.41 -4.14
CA LEU A 504 -0.18 17.85 -5.34
C LEU A 504 -0.80 16.68 -6.10
N GLN A 505 -1.90 16.98 -6.80
CA GLN A 505 -2.58 16.06 -7.71
C GLN A 505 -2.86 16.76 -9.05
N ALA A 506 -2.73 16.03 -10.15
CA ALA A 506 -3.00 16.55 -11.50
C ALA A 506 -3.91 15.60 -12.27
N LEU A 507 -4.98 16.13 -12.90
CA LEU A 507 -6.01 15.35 -13.61
C LEU A 507 -6.02 15.64 -15.12
N HIS A 508 -5.60 14.67 -15.93
CA HIS A 508 -5.58 14.79 -17.39
C HIS A 508 -6.72 13.99 -18.04
N ARG A 509 -7.77 14.69 -18.47
CA ARG A 509 -8.93 14.10 -19.18
C ARG A 509 -8.80 14.14 -20.70
N GLY A 510 -7.88 14.95 -21.21
CA GLY A 510 -7.55 15.13 -22.61
C GLY A 510 -6.69 14.01 -23.20
N ALA A 511 -6.44 14.11 -24.51
CA ALA A 511 -5.60 13.15 -25.23
C ALA A 511 -4.12 13.36 -24.89
N LEU A 512 -3.36 12.26 -24.74
CA LEU A 512 -1.90 12.25 -24.76
C LEU A 512 -1.47 11.27 -25.85
N SER A 513 -0.81 11.73 -26.89
CA SER A 513 -0.59 10.97 -28.12
C SER A 513 0.79 11.20 -28.73
N GLY A 514 1.13 10.43 -29.76
CA GLY A 514 2.36 10.62 -30.52
C GLY A 514 3.55 9.77 -30.03
N TYR A 515 4.79 10.16 -30.26
CA TYR A 515 5.97 9.31 -30.05
C TYR A 515 6.98 9.90 -29.03
N ALA A 516 7.49 9.06 -28.13
CA ALA A 516 8.63 9.34 -27.26
C ALA A 516 9.38 8.03 -26.94
N ASP A 517 10.61 8.09 -26.42
CA ASP A 517 11.26 6.88 -25.91
C ASP A 517 10.66 6.47 -24.57
N LYS A 518 10.37 7.46 -23.70
CA LYS A 518 9.83 7.25 -22.35
C LYS A 518 8.85 8.35 -21.95
N VAL A 519 7.75 7.95 -21.32
CA VAL A 519 6.89 8.79 -20.48
C VAL A 519 7.15 8.38 -19.03
N VAL A 520 7.61 9.31 -18.20
CA VAL A 520 8.06 9.02 -16.83
C VAL A 520 7.19 9.76 -15.83
N LYS A 521 6.55 9.05 -14.90
CA LYS A 521 5.97 9.63 -13.70
C LYS A 521 7.01 9.60 -12.58
N THR A 522 7.30 10.77 -12.02
CA THR A 522 8.19 10.97 -10.86
C THR A 522 7.59 12.03 -9.93
N GLY A 523 8.29 12.33 -8.83
CA GLY A 523 7.80 13.16 -7.74
C GLY A 523 6.71 12.45 -6.92
N PRO A 524 6.60 12.75 -5.62
CA PRO A 524 5.71 12.02 -4.70
C PRO A 524 4.20 12.23 -4.93
N GLY A 525 3.79 13.25 -5.69
CA GLY A 525 2.36 13.54 -5.93
C GLY A 525 1.67 12.60 -6.92
N LEU A 526 0.38 12.84 -7.15
CA LEU A 526 -0.50 12.00 -7.98
C LEU A 526 -0.68 12.60 -9.39
N GLN A 527 -0.48 11.79 -10.43
CA GLN A 527 -1.00 12.07 -11.77
C GLN A 527 -2.15 11.11 -12.08
N LYS A 528 -3.34 11.65 -12.33
CA LYS A 528 -4.54 10.90 -12.71
C LYS A 528 -4.80 11.05 -14.21
N PHE A 529 -5.00 9.93 -14.89
CA PHE A 529 -5.48 9.84 -16.26
C PHE A 529 -6.92 9.33 -16.23
N GLN A 530 -7.84 10.12 -16.81
CA GLN A 530 -9.27 9.82 -16.82
C GLN A 530 -9.91 10.04 -18.20
N THR A 531 -11.06 9.40 -18.45
CA THR A 531 -12.01 9.63 -19.55
C THR A 531 -11.52 9.33 -20.97
N SER A 532 -10.21 9.38 -21.24
CA SER A 532 -9.66 9.19 -22.58
C SER A 532 -8.41 8.33 -22.58
N THR A 533 -8.37 7.39 -23.52
CA THR A 533 -7.22 6.53 -23.80
C THR A 533 -6.00 7.36 -24.19
N LYS A 534 -4.82 7.02 -23.64
CA LYS A 534 -3.56 7.70 -23.98
C LYS A 534 -2.85 6.90 -25.07
N THR A 535 -2.82 7.42 -26.29
CA THR A 535 -2.39 6.71 -27.50
C THR A 535 -0.93 6.94 -27.87
N TYR A 536 -0.11 7.42 -26.92
CA TYR A 536 1.33 7.62 -27.15
C TYR A 536 2.08 6.28 -27.32
N TYR A 537 3.12 6.31 -28.14
CA TYR A 537 4.07 5.22 -28.38
C TYR A 537 5.35 5.52 -27.61
N ALA A 538 5.50 4.92 -26.43
CA ALA A 538 6.68 5.06 -25.57
C ALA A 538 6.78 3.90 -24.58
N LYS A 539 7.83 3.87 -23.76
CA LYS A 539 7.81 3.16 -22.48
C LYS A 539 7.10 4.01 -21.42
N THR A 540 6.35 3.40 -20.51
CA THR A 540 5.73 4.07 -19.37
C THR A 540 6.49 3.67 -18.10
N LEU A 541 7.19 4.62 -17.48
CA LEU A 541 7.93 4.39 -16.24
C LEU A 541 7.26 5.14 -15.10
N VAL A 542 7.06 4.48 -13.96
CA VAL A 542 6.58 5.09 -12.72
C VAL A 542 7.66 4.92 -11.68
N GLU A 543 8.44 5.98 -11.46
CA GLU A 543 9.62 5.94 -10.62
C GLU A 543 9.34 6.46 -9.20
N ASP A 544 8.43 7.42 -9.05
CA ASP A 544 8.06 8.01 -7.75
C ASP A 544 6.61 8.54 -7.80
N GLY A 545 5.94 8.49 -6.65
CA GLY A 545 4.53 8.84 -6.47
C GLY A 545 3.58 7.96 -7.29
N VAL A 546 2.37 8.47 -7.53
CA VAL A 546 1.27 7.66 -8.06
C VAL A 546 0.93 8.05 -9.50
N LEU A 547 0.84 7.06 -10.40
CA LEU A 547 0.17 7.19 -11.69
C LEU A 547 -1.14 6.40 -11.63
N GLN A 548 -2.26 7.12 -11.56
CA GLN A 548 -3.60 6.53 -11.51
C GLN A 548 -4.25 6.51 -12.89
N LEU A 549 -4.81 5.37 -13.27
CA LEU A 549 -5.54 5.20 -14.53
C LEU A 549 -6.94 4.70 -14.25
N THR A 550 -7.92 5.33 -14.88
CA THR A 550 -9.28 4.77 -14.95
C THR A 550 -9.42 3.73 -16.05
N GLU A 551 -10.47 2.91 -15.98
CA GLU A 551 -10.83 1.88 -16.98
C GLU A 551 -10.88 2.45 -18.42
N ASN A 552 -11.30 3.71 -18.57
CA ASN A 552 -11.36 4.41 -19.85
C ASN A 552 -10.03 5.08 -20.30
N SER A 553 -8.95 4.92 -19.52
CA SER A 553 -7.70 5.67 -19.68
C SER A 553 -6.49 4.82 -20.06
N GLY A 554 -6.73 3.68 -20.72
CA GLY A 554 -5.72 2.70 -21.08
C GLY A 554 -4.52 3.24 -21.89
N LEU A 555 -3.46 2.44 -21.93
CA LEU A 555 -2.17 2.74 -22.58
C LEU A 555 -1.89 1.75 -23.74
N PRO A 556 -2.71 1.72 -24.81
CA PRO A 556 -2.70 0.65 -25.82
C PRO A 556 -1.39 0.54 -26.63
N ASN A 557 -0.60 1.61 -26.69
CA ASN A 557 0.59 1.71 -27.53
C ASN A 557 1.90 1.74 -26.72
N THR A 558 1.83 1.47 -25.41
CA THR A 558 3.04 1.41 -24.58
C THR A 558 3.85 0.15 -24.89
N SER A 559 5.17 0.31 -24.96
CA SER A 559 6.12 -0.77 -25.26
C SER A 559 6.68 -1.45 -24.01
N GLU A 560 6.45 -0.86 -22.83
CA GLU A 560 6.86 -1.36 -21.52
C GLU A 560 6.08 -0.57 -20.46
N ILE A 561 5.59 -1.23 -19.41
CA ILE A 561 5.14 -0.56 -18.19
C ILE A 561 6.06 -1.04 -17.08
N LYS A 562 6.77 -0.12 -16.43
CA LYS A 562 7.71 -0.44 -15.36
C LYS A 562 7.50 0.49 -14.16
N VAL A 563 7.36 -0.08 -12.98
CA VAL A 563 7.13 0.62 -11.72
C VAL A 563 8.32 0.33 -10.81
N THR A 564 9.02 1.35 -10.34
CA THR A 564 10.24 1.22 -9.54
C THR A 564 10.14 1.98 -8.23
N SER A 565 11.10 1.76 -7.33
CA SER A 565 11.31 2.66 -6.19
C SER A 565 12.23 3.82 -6.58
N GLY A 566 11.78 5.05 -6.36
CA GLY A 566 12.54 6.28 -6.57
C GLY A 566 13.34 6.68 -5.33
N SER A 567 13.96 7.86 -5.37
CA SER A 567 14.73 8.40 -4.23
C SER A 567 13.86 9.03 -3.11
N GLY A 568 12.54 9.17 -3.34
CA GLY A 568 11.58 9.82 -2.45
C GLY A 568 10.55 8.84 -1.88
N MET A 569 9.52 8.50 -2.65
CA MET A 569 8.56 7.41 -2.38
C MET A 569 8.70 6.28 -3.41
N GLN A 570 8.03 5.15 -3.17
CA GLN A 570 7.91 4.11 -4.18
C GLN A 570 6.96 4.57 -5.30
N GLY A 571 7.30 4.25 -6.55
CA GLY A 571 6.36 4.41 -7.65
C GLY A 571 5.16 3.47 -7.47
N GLU A 572 3.97 3.98 -7.77
CA GLU A 572 2.71 3.26 -7.66
C GLU A 572 1.91 3.38 -8.95
N PHE A 573 1.56 2.24 -9.54
CA PHE A 573 0.62 2.15 -10.64
C PHE A 573 -0.75 1.78 -10.09
N TYR A 574 -1.68 2.72 -10.14
CA TYR A 574 -2.97 2.61 -9.48
C TYR A 574 -4.10 2.47 -10.49
N LEU A 575 -4.72 1.30 -10.51
CA LEU A 575 -5.93 1.00 -11.27
C LEU A 575 -7.15 1.44 -10.46
N TYR A 576 -7.97 2.29 -11.04
CA TYR A 576 -9.13 2.84 -10.35
C TYR A 576 -10.37 2.75 -11.23
N SER A 577 -11.50 2.44 -10.63
CA SER A 577 -12.81 2.45 -11.26
C SER A 577 -13.80 2.96 -10.24
N ASP A 578 -14.63 3.89 -10.67
CA ASP A 578 -15.81 4.35 -9.92
C ASP A 578 -17.08 3.58 -10.33
N SER A 579 -16.90 2.48 -11.06
CA SER A 579 -17.98 1.57 -11.42
C SER A 579 -18.31 0.65 -10.24
N THR A 580 -19.61 0.41 -10.07
CA THR A 580 -20.12 -0.61 -9.15
C THR A 580 -20.06 -2.02 -9.75
N SER A 581 -19.65 -2.15 -11.02
CA SER A 581 -19.29 -3.43 -11.64
C SER A 581 -17.78 -3.63 -11.71
N ASN A 582 -17.38 -4.88 -11.78
CA ASN A 582 -15.98 -5.26 -12.01
C ASN A 582 -15.54 -4.79 -13.40
N GLU A 583 -14.41 -4.07 -13.47
CA GLU A 583 -13.88 -3.52 -14.72
C GLU A 583 -12.57 -4.16 -15.16
N ASP A 584 -12.44 -4.39 -16.47
CA ASP A 584 -11.26 -4.98 -17.08
C ASP A 584 -10.19 -3.93 -17.44
N PHE A 585 -8.97 -4.14 -16.94
CA PHE A 585 -7.77 -3.41 -17.31
C PHE A 585 -6.90 -4.28 -18.20
N SER A 586 -6.61 -3.80 -19.41
CA SER A 586 -5.76 -4.51 -20.38
C SER A 586 -4.71 -3.59 -20.99
N TYR A 587 -3.46 -4.04 -20.93
CA TYR A 587 -2.26 -3.41 -21.46
C TYR A 587 -1.52 -4.37 -22.40
N PRO A 588 -0.87 -3.84 -23.45
CA PRO A 588 -0.20 -4.67 -24.46
C PRO A 588 1.01 -5.45 -23.93
N GLN A 589 1.54 -5.08 -22.77
CA GLN A 589 2.70 -5.68 -22.12
C GLN A 589 2.37 -6.01 -20.66
N SER A 590 3.17 -6.89 -20.05
CA SER A 590 3.11 -7.10 -18.61
C SER A 590 3.54 -5.84 -17.85
N ILE A 591 2.93 -5.60 -16.70
CA ILE A 591 3.36 -4.57 -15.75
C ILE A 591 4.56 -5.11 -14.98
N THR A 592 5.73 -4.49 -15.14
CA THR A 592 6.95 -4.89 -14.42
C THR A 592 7.06 -4.10 -13.12
N LEU A 593 7.12 -4.78 -11.98
CA LEU A 593 7.43 -4.18 -10.68
C LEU A 593 8.91 -4.43 -10.37
N GLU A 594 9.66 -3.40 -10.02
CA GLU A 594 11.04 -3.49 -9.54
C GLU A 594 11.21 -2.61 -8.30
N GLY A 595 10.60 -3.08 -7.20
CA GLY A 595 10.47 -2.33 -5.94
C GLY A 595 9.36 -1.28 -5.95
N GLY A 596 8.45 -1.34 -6.93
CA GLY A 596 7.28 -0.48 -7.05
C GLY A 596 5.97 -1.21 -6.70
N TYR A 597 4.88 -0.46 -6.66
CA TYR A 597 3.57 -0.94 -6.23
C TYR A 597 2.57 -1.01 -7.37
N LEU A 598 1.72 -2.04 -7.33
CA LEU A 598 0.51 -2.12 -8.12
C LEU A 598 -0.68 -2.07 -7.15
N ARG A 599 -1.60 -1.13 -7.35
CA ARG A 599 -2.80 -0.98 -6.53
C ARG A 599 -4.04 -1.08 -7.39
N ALA A 600 -5.07 -1.72 -6.84
CA ALA A 600 -6.43 -1.60 -7.34
C ALA A 600 -7.38 -1.27 -6.18
N GLU A 601 -8.22 -0.26 -6.37
CA GLU A 601 -9.32 0.08 -5.48
C GLU A 601 -10.52 0.48 -6.32
N THR A 602 -11.57 -0.32 -6.21
CA THR A 602 -12.75 -0.26 -7.06
C THR A 602 -13.93 -0.82 -6.30
N GLU A 603 -15.04 -0.09 -6.24
CA GLU A 603 -16.25 -0.54 -5.53
C GLU A 603 -16.83 -1.83 -6.12
N GLY A 604 -16.73 -2.03 -7.43
CA GLY A 604 -17.21 -3.22 -8.14
C GLY A 604 -16.18 -4.33 -8.37
N GLY A 605 -14.93 -4.12 -7.96
CA GLY A 605 -13.79 -4.99 -8.31
C GLY A 605 -13.01 -4.54 -9.55
N ALA A 606 -11.77 -5.02 -9.69
CA ALA A 606 -10.91 -4.75 -10.83
C ALA A 606 -10.32 -6.05 -11.35
N THR A 607 -10.27 -6.21 -12.68
CA THR A 607 -9.63 -7.37 -13.33
C THR A 607 -8.49 -6.92 -14.23
N LEU A 608 -7.26 -7.25 -13.85
CA LEU A 608 -6.09 -7.04 -14.70
C LEU A 608 -5.88 -8.25 -15.61
N LEU A 609 -6.16 -8.06 -16.90
CA LEU A 609 -5.97 -9.08 -17.94
C LEU A 609 -4.50 -9.24 -18.37
N SER A 610 -3.67 -8.22 -18.11
CA SER A 610 -2.23 -8.24 -18.44
C SER A 610 -1.41 -8.96 -17.38
N GLY A 611 -0.29 -9.54 -17.80
CA GLY A 611 0.64 -10.17 -16.85
C GLY A 611 1.31 -9.16 -15.91
N VAL A 612 1.88 -9.69 -14.83
CA VAL A 612 2.72 -8.93 -13.90
C VAL A 612 4.10 -9.60 -13.87
N ALA A 613 5.18 -8.82 -13.98
CA ALA A 613 6.55 -9.31 -13.89
C ALA A 613 7.21 -8.75 -12.62
N LEU A 614 7.58 -9.62 -11.70
CA LEU A 614 8.20 -9.30 -10.42
C LEU A 614 9.73 -9.30 -10.58
N GLY A 615 10.32 -8.10 -10.57
CA GLY A 615 11.74 -7.83 -10.59
C GLY A 615 12.34 -7.74 -9.19
N ALA A 616 13.56 -7.20 -9.08
CA ALA A 616 14.21 -7.01 -7.79
C ALA A 616 13.51 -5.94 -6.92
N GLY A 617 13.72 -5.98 -5.60
CA GLY A 617 13.17 -5.01 -4.65
C GLY A 617 11.87 -5.45 -4.00
N ASP A 618 11.27 -4.56 -3.21
CA ASP A 618 10.02 -4.80 -2.48
C ASP A 618 8.80 -4.56 -3.40
N ASN A 619 8.39 -5.57 -4.14
CA ASN A 619 7.22 -5.47 -5.03
C ASN A 619 5.94 -5.71 -4.23
N ARG A 620 5.03 -4.73 -4.25
CA ARG A 620 3.78 -4.83 -3.50
C ARG A 620 2.57 -4.79 -4.42
N ILE A 621 1.59 -5.62 -4.09
CA ILE A 621 0.28 -5.62 -4.72
C ILE A 621 -0.75 -5.27 -3.64
N TYR A 622 -1.40 -4.12 -3.80
CA TYR A 622 -2.40 -3.60 -2.88
C TYR A 622 -3.81 -3.87 -3.40
N SER A 623 -4.63 -4.45 -2.53
CA SER A 623 -6.09 -4.48 -2.66
C SER A 623 -6.66 -3.97 -1.33
N SER A 624 -7.36 -2.84 -1.40
CA SER A 624 -7.73 -1.99 -0.27
C SER A 624 -9.23 -1.67 -0.30
N GLY A 625 -9.83 -1.30 0.84
CA GLY A 625 -11.27 -0.98 0.97
C GLY A 625 -12.10 -2.04 1.74
N GLY A 626 -11.47 -3.02 2.38
CA GLY A 626 -12.17 -4.06 3.16
C GLY A 626 -12.69 -5.24 2.32
N ALA A 627 -13.53 -6.08 2.94
CA ALA A 627 -13.88 -7.40 2.42
C ALA A 627 -14.71 -7.42 1.11
N THR A 628 -15.16 -6.27 0.61
CA THR A 628 -15.92 -6.17 -0.65
C THR A 628 -15.06 -5.82 -1.85
N HIS A 629 -13.78 -5.52 -1.64
CA HIS A 629 -12.87 -5.10 -2.70
C HIS A 629 -12.07 -6.29 -3.23
N GLU A 630 -12.34 -6.64 -4.49
CA GLU A 630 -11.73 -7.76 -5.19
C GLU A 630 -10.80 -7.23 -6.28
N PHE A 631 -9.53 -7.63 -6.23
CA PHE A 631 -8.59 -7.40 -7.31
C PHE A 631 -8.23 -8.74 -7.96
N HIS A 632 -8.62 -8.94 -9.20
CA HIS A 632 -8.32 -10.12 -9.99
C HIS A 632 -7.12 -9.86 -10.90
N ILE A 633 -6.17 -10.80 -10.91
CA ILE A 633 -5.09 -10.85 -11.88
C ILE A 633 -5.28 -12.11 -12.73
N ASP A 634 -5.74 -11.90 -13.96
CA ASP A 634 -5.97 -12.93 -14.97
C ASP A 634 -4.73 -13.18 -15.83
N GLY A 635 -3.84 -12.20 -15.91
CA GLY A 635 -2.55 -12.34 -16.56
C GLY A 635 -1.58 -13.21 -15.76
N VAL A 636 -0.57 -13.76 -16.44
CA VAL A 636 0.50 -14.52 -15.80
C VAL A 636 1.35 -13.61 -14.91
N ILE A 637 1.54 -14.00 -13.65
CA ILE A 637 2.57 -13.45 -12.77
C ILE A 637 3.87 -14.23 -12.96
N SER A 638 4.97 -13.52 -13.22
CA SER A 638 6.28 -14.10 -13.56
C SER A 638 7.42 -13.34 -12.90
N GLY A 639 8.66 -13.83 -13.00
CA GLY A 639 9.85 -13.14 -12.49
C GLY A 639 10.44 -13.77 -11.23
N THR A 640 11.52 -13.19 -10.72
CA THR A 640 12.26 -13.75 -9.56
C THR A 640 12.04 -12.97 -8.28
N GLY A 641 11.36 -11.83 -8.34
CA GLY A 641 11.03 -11.02 -7.18
C GLY A 641 9.88 -11.59 -6.36
N ASP A 642 9.80 -11.14 -5.12
CA ASP A 642 8.75 -11.54 -4.18
C ASP A 642 7.43 -10.84 -4.52
N LEU A 643 6.31 -11.50 -4.23
CA LEU A 643 4.96 -10.94 -4.26
C LEU A 643 4.57 -10.60 -2.83
N ARG A 644 4.46 -9.31 -2.50
CA ARG A 644 3.94 -8.86 -1.21
C ARG A 644 2.51 -8.35 -1.33
N LYS A 645 1.53 -9.11 -0.82
CA LYS A 645 0.13 -8.70 -0.75
C LYS A 645 -0.09 -7.76 0.43
N GLN A 646 -0.67 -6.59 0.16
CA GLN A 646 -1.05 -5.60 1.15
C GLN A 646 -2.51 -5.13 0.99
N GLY A 647 -2.98 -4.35 1.97
CA GLY A 647 -4.37 -3.90 2.08
C GLY A 647 -5.34 -5.01 2.50
N THR A 648 -6.48 -4.63 3.04
CA THR A 648 -7.44 -5.54 3.68
C THR A 648 -8.35 -6.31 2.69
N GLY A 649 -8.32 -5.97 1.39
CA GLY A 649 -9.15 -6.58 0.36
C GLY A 649 -8.61 -7.93 -0.14
N PHE A 650 -9.31 -8.49 -1.13
CA PHE A 650 -9.00 -9.78 -1.76
C PHE A 650 -8.13 -9.59 -3.00
N LEU A 651 -7.13 -10.46 -3.17
CA LEU A 651 -6.34 -10.60 -4.40
C LEU A 651 -6.55 -12.00 -4.98
N TYR A 652 -7.18 -12.07 -6.14
CA TYR A 652 -7.42 -13.31 -6.87
C TYR A 652 -6.32 -13.56 -7.90
N LEU A 653 -5.69 -14.73 -7.81
CA LEU A 653 -4.65 -15.17 -8.74
C LEU A 653 -5.24 -16.20 -9.71
N ASN A 654 -5.92 -15.72 -10.75
CA ASN A 654 -6.78 -16.55 -11.62
C ASN A 654 -6.00 -17.39 -12.63
N ASN A 655 -4.75 -17.02 -12.93
CA ASN A 655 -3.95 -17.67 -13.97
C ASN A 655 -3.31 -18.99 -13.48
N ALA A 656 -3.48 -20.06 -14.26
CA ALA A 656 -2.92 -21.40 -14.00
C ALA A 656 -1.39 -21.51 -14.23
N SER A 657 -0.80 -20.52 -14.88
CA SER A 657 0.60 -20.54 -15.35
C SER A 657 1.45 -19.49 -14.64
N ASN A 658 1.12 -19.13 -13.39
CA ASN A 658 2.00 -18.27 -12.60
C ASN A 658 3.36 -18.97 -12.42
N THR A 659 4.44 -18.25 -12.73
CA THR A 659 5.81 -18.80 -12.85
C THR A 659 6.83 -18.01 -12.04
N TYR A 660 6.38 -17.09 -11.17
CA TYR A 660 7.29 -16.35 -10.32
C TYR A 660 7.94 -17.28 -9.28
N THR A 661 9.22 -17.05 -8.98
CA THR A 661 10.01 -17.90 -8.07
C THR A 661 10.34 -17.24 -6.75
N GLY A 662 10.09 -15.94 -6.61
CA GLY A 662 10.21 -15.23 -5.33
C GLY A 662 9.10 -15.64 -4.36
N GLU A 663 9.24 -15.21 -3.12
CA GLU A 663 8.34 -15.56 -2.02
C GLU A 663 6.95 -14.93 -2.22
N THR A 664 5.90 -15.62 -1.78
CA THR A 664 4.56 -15.05 -1.61
C THR A 664 4.43 -14.62 -0.16
N ASN A 665 4.43 -13.32 0.07
CA ASN A 665 4.25 -12.75 1.41
C ASN A 665 2.87 -12.10 1.52
N ILE A 666 2.00 -12.67 2.36
CA ILE A 666 0.71 -12.08 2.69
C ILE A 666 0.92 -11.23 3.93
N ASN A 667 0.93 -9.90 3.80
CA ASN A 667 1.04 -9.01 4.96
C ASN A 667 -0.34 -8.68 5.54
N ASN A 668 -1.33 -8.44 4.69
CA ASN A 668 -2.69 -8.10 5.09
C ASN A 668 -3.71 -8.52 4.00
N GLY A 669 -4.94 -8.80 4.43
CA GLY A 669 -6.04 -9.27 3.59
C GLY A 669 -5.86 -10.70 3.08
N THR A 670 -6.61 -11.02 2.03
CA THR A 670 -6.72 -12.40 1.54
C THR A 670 -6.11 -12.55 0.15
N ILE A 671 -5.29 -13.60 -0.05
CA ILE A 671 -5.03 -14.12 -1.40
C ILE A 671 -6.00 -15.27 -1.65
N VAL A 672 -6.72 -15.23 -2.76
CA VAL A 672 -7.54 -16.33 -3.25
C VAL A 672 -6.85 -16.94 -4.46
N VAL A 673 -6.72 -18.27 -4.46
CA VAL A 673 -6.25 -19.05 -5.59
C VAL A 673 -7.42 -19.90 -6.09
N PRO A 674 -8.14 -19.46 -7.13
CA PRO A 674 -9.30 -20.19 -7.63
C PRO A 674 -8.96 -21.56 -8.19
N ALA A 675 -9.95 -22.38 -8.51
CA ALA A 675 -9.76 -23.73 -9.05
C ALA A 675 -8.79 -23.79 -10.26
N THR A 676 -8.81 -22.76 -11.10
CA THR A 676 -7.93 -22.62 -12.28
C THR A 676 -6.67 -21.81 -12.02
N GLY A 677 -6.55 -21.21 -10.83
CA GLY A 677 -5.44 -20.37 -10.42
C GLY A 677 -4.25 -21.15 -9.86
N SER A 678 -3.11 -20.46 -9.76
CA SER A 678 -1.87 -21.02 -9.20
C SER A 678 -1.09 -19.99 -8.39
N LEU A 679 -0.30 -20.43 -7.41
CA LEU A 679 0.78 -19.63 -6.82
C LEU A 679 2.06 -19.76 -7.66
N GLY A 680 3.07 -18.96 -7.34
CA GLY A 680 4.44 -19.20 -7.79
C GLY A 680 5.10 -20.34 -7.01
N SER A 681 6.35 -20.68 -7.34
CA SER A 681 7.08 -21.79 -6.70
C SER A 681 7.91 -21.37 -5.48
N GLY A 682 7.74 -20.14 -4.99
CA GLY A 682 8.48 -19.62 -3.85
C GLY A 682 7.96 -20.13 -2.50
N LYS A 683 8.55 -19.63 -1.42
CA LYS A 683 8.03 -19.85 -0.06
C LYS A 683 6.77 -19.04 0.17
N LEU A 684 5.91 -19.51 1.06
CA LEU A 684 4.74 -18.80 1.55
C LEU A 684 5.02 -18.24 2.95
N TRP A 685 4.91 -16.92 3.08
CA TRP A 685 5.12 -16.17 4.32
C TRP A 685 3.84 -15.44 4.76
N LEU A 686 3.46 -15.62 6.03
CA LEU A 686 2.34 -14.93 6.68
C LEU A 686 2.82 -14.26 7.98
N THR A 687 3.59 -13.16 7.88
CA THR A 687 4.48 -12.70 8.98
C THR A 687 4.25 -11.26 9.52
N ASP A 688 3.05 -10.70 9.49
CA ASP A 688 2.77 -9.33 10.01
C ASP A 688 2.00 -9.39 11.37
N PRO A 689 1.86 -8.31 12.17
CA PRO A 689 0.91 -8.27 13.29
C PRO A 689 -0.59 -8.20 12.90
N ASP A 690 -0.94 -7.81 11.68
CA ASP A 690 -2.36 -7.59 11.31
C ASP A 690 -3.19 -8.90 11.29
N GLU A 691 -4.39 -8.93 11.85
CA GLU A 691 -5.11 -10.19 12.09
C GLU A 691 -5.78 -10.81 10.84
N ASN A 692 -5.80 -10.11 9.70
CA ASN A 692 -6.63 -10.46 8.55
C ASN A 692 -5.90 -11.20 7.42
N ARG A 693 -4.70 -11.74 7.65
CA ARG A 693 -3.94 -12.49 6.63
C ARG A 693 -4.56 -13.86 6.37
N ARG A 694 -5.02 -14.10 5.14
CA ARG A 694 -5.54 -15.41 4.75
C ARG A 694 -5.08 -15.83 3.36
N LEU A 695 -4.82 -17.13 3.19
CA LEU A 695 -4.74 -17.81 1.91
C LEU A 695 -5.96 -18.71 1.76
N VAL A 696 -6.76 -18.49 0.73
CA VAL A 696 -7.93 -19.31 0.41
C VAL A 696 -7.66 -20.06 -0.88
N LEU A 697 -7.70 -21.38 -0.83
CA LEU A 697 -7.60 -22.24 -2.01
C LEU A 697 -9.00 -22.69 -2.41
N GLU A 698 -9.38 -22.55 -3.67
CA GLU A 698 -10.66 -23.08 -4.14
C GLU A 698 -10.49 -24.43 -4.83
N ALA A 699 -11.42 -25.35 -4.53
CA ALA A 699 -11.48 -26.68 -5.11
C ALA A 699 -11.99 -26.67 -6.55
N PRO A 700 -11.47 -27.54 -7.43
CA PRO A 700 -12.02 -27.74 -8.76
C PRO A 700 -13.35 -28.52 -8.70
N THR A 701 -14.23 -28.30 -9.69
CA THR A 701 -15.49 -29.07 -9.78
C THR A 701 -15.26 -30.58 -10.00
N MET A 702 -14.12 -30.97 -10.57
CA MET A 702 -13.72 -32.34 -10.85
C MET A 702 -12.20 -32.49 -10.73
N GLY A 703 -11.74 -33.56 -10.08
CA GLY A 703 -10.32 -33.87 -9.90
C GLY A 703 -9.72 -33.26 -8.64
N THR A 704 -8.40 -33.27 -8.55
CA THR A 704 -7.63 -32.70 -7.44
C THR A 704 -6.79 -31.52 -7.94
N LYS A 705 -6.80 -30.41 -7.22
CA LYS A 705 -5.90 -29.27 -7.45
C LYS A 705 -4.71 -29.37 -6.50
N VAL A 706 -3.50 -29.36 -7.04
CA VAL A 706 -2.26 -29.34 -6.24
C VAL A 706 -1.72 -27.91 -6.19
N VAL A 707 -1.41 -27.43 -4.99
CA VAL A 707 -0.75 -26.14 -4.75
C VAL A 707 0.51 -26.39 -3.95
N THR A 708 1.66 -26.17 -4.58
CA THR A 708 2.98 -26.42 -3.97
C THR A 708 3.67 -25.13 -3.59
N VAL A 709 4.23 -25.06 -2.39
CA VAL A 709 5.09 -23.97 -1.91
C VAL A 709 6.45 -24.52 -1.47
N ALA A 710 7.54 -23.78 -1.74
CA ALA A 710 8.90 -24.23 -1.39
C ALA A 710 9.24 -24.14 0.11
N GLY A 711 8.28 -23.68 0.91
CA GLY A 711 8.41 -23.51 2.35
C GLY A 711 7.21 -22.77 2.91
N LEU A 712 6.99 -22.93 4.22
CA LEU A 712 5.87 -22.31 4.93
C LEU A 712 6.36 -21.68 6.22
N GLU A 713 6.06 -20.40 6.40
CA GLU A 713 6.39 -19.64 7.60
C GLU A 713 5.26 -18.67 7.93
N GLY A 714 4.95 -18.51 9.21
CA GLY A 714 3.92 -17.57 9.63
C GLY A 714 3.88 -17.39 11.13
N ASN A 715 3.66 -16.15 11.57
CA ASN A 715 3.46 -15.80 12.97
C ASN A 715 1.98 -15.75 13.31
N SER A 716 1.65 -15.96 14.57
CA SER A 716 0.31 -15.66 15.07
C SER A 716 0.22 -14.19 15.48
N PRO A 717 -0.95 -13.52 15.31
CA PRO A 717 -1.23 -12.26 15.97
C PRO A 717 -1.18 -12.43 17.50
N ASP A 718 -1.01 -11.32 18.23
CA ASP A 718 -0.87 -11.34 19.69
C ASP A 718 -2.11 -11.96 20.37
N LEU A 719 -1.85 -12.81 21.37
CA LEU A 719 -2.84 -13.63 22.12
C LEU A 719 -3.97 -12.82 22.81
N GLU A 720 -3.90 -11.49 22.85
CA GLU A 720 -4.82 -10.66 23.64
C GLU A 720 -6.17 -10.35 22.94
N LEU A 721 -6.31 -10.71 21.66
CA LEU A 721 -7.55 -10.51 20.90
C LEU A 721 -8.17 -11.88 20.57
N GLU A 722 -9.12 -12.31 21.42
CA GLU A 722 -10.03 -13.45 21.16
C GLU A 722 -10.98 -13.14 19.98
N LEU A 723 -10.46 -12.87 18.79
CA LEU A 723 -11.27 -12.93 17.58
C LEU A 723 -11.43 -14.39 17.17
N GLU A 724 -12.63 -14.74 16.70
CA GLU A 724 -12.98 -16.07 16.20
C GLU A 724 -11.88 -16.54 15.25
N GLN A 725 -11.16 -17.60 15.65
CA GLN A 725 -10.05 -18.17 14.90
C GLN A 725 -10.51 -18.45 13.48
N SER A 726 -10.18 -17.55 12.56
CA SER A 726 -10.34 -17.77 11.14
C SER A 726 -9.03 -18.35 10.64
N GLY A 727 -9.10 -19.48 9.94
CA GLY A 727 -7.98 -20.17 9.34
C GLY A 727 -7.14 -19.22 8.50
N PHE A 728 -5.83 -19.24 8.76
CA PHE A 728 -4.85 -18.48 7.99
C PHE A 728 -4.66 -19.10 6.61
N ILE A 729 -4.85 -20.42 6.50
CA ILE A 729 -4.85 -21.16 5.24
C ILE A 729 -6.09 -22.06 5.19
N GLU A 730 -6.94 -21.87 4.18
CA GLU A 730 -8.12 -22.70 3.91
C GLU A 730 -7.83 -23.70 2.78
N VAL A 731 -7.92 -25.00 3.09
CA VAL A 731 -7.66 -26.13 2.20
C VAL A 731 -8.91 -27.03 2.11
N PRO A 732 -9.84 -26.74 1.19
CA PRO A 732 -11.08 -27.52 1.06
C PRO A 732 -10.86 -28.88 0.38
N ASP A 733 -11.84 -29.78 0.50
CA ASP A 733 -11.89 -31.05 -0.23
C ASP A 733 -11.60 -30.87 -1.73
N GLY A 734 -10.85 -31.80 -2.31
CA GLY A 734 -10.36 -31.72 -3.69
C GLY A 734 -9.13 -30.82 -3.90
N VAL A 735 -8.56 -30.24 -2.83
CA VAL A 735 -7.28 -29.52 -2.86
C VAL A 735 -6.19 -30.27 -2.09
N GLU A 736 -5.02 -30.39 -2.70
CA GLU A 736 -3.77 -30.85 -2.08
C GLU A 736 -2.82 -29.66 -1.91
N PHE A 737 -2.46 -29.34 -0.67
CA PHE A 737 -1.50 -28.31 -0.33
C PHE A 737 -0.15 -28.95 0.03
N GLU A 738 0.83 -28.80 -0.86
CA GLU A 738 2.16 -29.37 -0.70
C GLU A 738 3.16 -28.33 -0.14
N ILE A 739 3.83 -28.69 0.94
CA ILE A 739 4.95 -27.93 1.52
C ILE A 739 6.24 -28.63 1.13
N ASP A 740 6.87 -28.23 0.02
CA ASP A 740 8.12 -28.80 -0.51
C ASP A 740 9.34 -28.08 0.08
N GLN A 741 9.52 -28.22 1.40
CA GLN A 741 10.59 -27.57 2.11
C GLN A 741 11.92 -28.27 1.85
N VAL A 742 12.80 -27.61 1.08
CA VAL A 742 14.17 -28.08 0.87
C VAL A 742 15.04 -27.76 2.09
N ALA A 743 15.88 -28.71 2.49
CA ALA A 743 16.84 -28.52 3.57
C ALA A 743 17.86 -27.43 3.19
N SER A 744 18.04 -26.48 4.09
CA SER A 744 19.03 -25.40 3.97
C SER A 744 19.64 -25.13 5.34
N VAL A 745 20.85 -24.57 5.35
CA VAL A 745 21.55 -24.21 6.59
C VAL A 745 21.76 -22.70 6.66
N ASP A 746 21.82 -22.17 7.88
CA ASP A 746 22.15 -20.78 8.13
C ASP A 746 23.68 -20.53 8.10
N GLY A 747 24.10 -19.33 8.52
CA GLY A 747 25.51 -18.97 8.56
C GLY A 747 26.33 -19.73 9.62
N GLU A 748 25.69 -20.47 10.52
CA GLU A 748 26.29 -21.29 11.57
C GLU A 748 26.22 -22.80 11.27
N ASP A 749 25.87 -23.16 10.03
CA ASP A 749 25.65 -24.54 9.57
C ASP A 749 24.47 -25.25 10.28
N GLU A 750 23.56 -24.51 10.92
CA GLU A 750 22.33 -25.08 11.51
C GLU A 750 21.22 -25.18 10.47
N GLU A 751 20.47 -26.30 10.48
CA GLU A 751 19.31 -26.47 9.59
C GLU A 751 18.28 -25.37 9.87
N ILE A 752 17.90 -24.62 8.84
CA ILE A 752 16.82 -23.63 8.91
C ILE A 752 15.50 -24.37 9.04
N LYS A 753 14.73 -24.04 10.07
CA LYS A 753 13.45 -24.69 10.41
C LYS A 753 12.32 -23.65 10.44
N PRO A 754 11.73 -23.30 9.29
CA PRO A 754 10.61 -22.37 9.24
C PRO A 754 9.47 -22.83 10.14
N SER A 755 8.86 -21.87 10.84
CA SER A 755 7.78 -22.15 11.79
C SER A 755 6.49 -21.50 11.33
N TYR A 756 5.42 -22.30 11.34
CA TYR A 756 4.07 -21.85 11.06
C TYR A 756 3.23 -21.91 12.34
N GLN A 757 2.72 -20.74 12.73
CA GLN A 757 1.91 -20.55 13.93
C GLN A 757 0.41 -20.40 13.65
N GLY A 758 0.03 -20.10 12.41
CA GLY A 758 -1.36 -19.96 12.01
C GLY A 758 -2.15 -21.27 12.06
N ASP A 759 -3.46 -21.16 11.87
CA ASP A 759 -4.35 -22.31 11.74
C ASP A 759 -4.48 -22.78 10.27
N PHE A 760 -4.82 -24.04 10.08
CA PHE A 760 -5.27 -24.63 8.82
C PHE A 760 -6.73 -25.01 8.95
N GLU A 761 -7.55 -24.66 7.96
CA GLU A 761 -8.97 -25.03 7.90
C GLU A 761 -9.28 -25.89 6.66
N GLY A 762 -10.41 -26.59 6.71
CA GLY A 762 -10.92 -27.42 5.61
C GLY A 762 -10.61 -28.90 5.76
N ASP A 763 -11.08 -29.67 4.79
CA ASP A 763 -11.09 -31.14 4.74
C ASP A 763 -10.28 -31.72 3.57
N GLY A 764 -9.42 -30.91 2.95
CA GLY A 764 -8.52 -31.32 1.86
C GLY A 764 -7.34 -32.21 2.31
N LEU A 765 -6.24 -32.13 1.56
CA LEU A 765 -5.02 -32.89 1.85
C LEU A 765 -3.85 -31.93 2.07
N ILE A 766 -3.11 -32.10 3.17
CA ILE A 766 -1.82 -31.42 3.39
C ILE A 766 -0.69 -32.43 3.26
N VAL A 767 0.32 -32.11 2.44
CA VAL A 767 1.49 -32.97 2.25
C VAL A 767 2.77 -32.23 2.54
N LYS A 768 3.55 -32.75 3.48
CA LYS A 768 4.93 -32.31 3.72
C LYS A 768 5.88 -33.11 2.82
N LYS A 769 6.55 -32.40 1.89
CA LYS A 769 7.57 -32.92 0.97
C LYS A 769 8.90 -32.18 1.16
N GLY A 770 9.92 -32.57 0.41
CA GLY A 770 11.25 -32.01 0.52
C GLY A 770 11.96 -32.46 1.79
N ASN A 771 13.27 -32.66 1.68
CA ASN A 771 14.11 -33.21 2.75
C ASN A 771 14.35 -32.28 3.96
N GLY A 772 13.82 -31.06 3.95
CA GLY A 772 13.95 -30.09 5.05
C GLY A 772 12.89 -30.25 6.16
N THR A 773 12.99 -29.38 7.15
CA THR A 773 12.10 -29.36 8.34
C THR A 773 11.07 -28.23 8.24
N THR A 774 9.80 -28.54 8.49
CA THR A 774 8.73 -27.56 8.73
C THR A 774 8.22 -27.71 10.16
N ARG A 775 8.10 -26.61 10.91
CA ARG A 775 7.58 -26.61 12.29
C ARG A 775 6.13 -26.14 12.33
N LEU A 776 5.27 -26.88 13.00
CA LEU A 776 3.95 -26.43 13.45
C LEU A 776 4.03 -26.12 14.94
N THR A 777 3.84 -24.86 15.30
CA THR A 777 3.93 -24.40 16.70
C THR A 777 2.75 -23.52 17.02
N ARG A 778 2.33 -23.43 18.29
CA ARG A 778 1.27 -22.53 18.80
C ARG A 778 -0.10 -22.68 18.10
N TYR A 779 -1.20 -22.63 18.86
CA TYR A 779 -2.57 -22.91 18.39
C TYR A 779 -2.79 -24.29 17.77
N VAL A 780 -3.76 -25.00 18.31
CA VAL A 780 -4.25 -26.27 17.76
C VAL A 780 -4.71 -26.03 16.33
N LYS A 781 -4.39 -26.95 15.41
CA LYS A 781 -4.87 -26.85 14.02
C LYS A 781 -6.26 -27.46 13.92
N THR A 782 -7.21 -26.72 13.37
CA THR A 782 -8.63 -27.14 13.24
C THR A 782 -8.92 -27.97 11.99
N PHE A 783 -7.93 -28.11 11.10
CA PHE A 783 -7.96 -28.91 9.89
C PHE A 783 -8.55 -30.31 10.08
N GLU A 784 -9.54 -30.65 9.25
CA GLU A 784 -10.31 -31.91 9.30
C GLU A 784 -9.96 -32.87 8.15
N GLY A 785 -8.89 -32.58 7.40
CA GLY A 785 -8.44 -33.39 6.27
C GLY A 785 -7.35 -34.41 6.60
N ASP A 786 -6.75 -34.99 5.56
CA ASP A 786 -5.61 -35.91 5.68
C ASP A 786 -4.28 -35.14 5.74
N PHE A 787 -3.37 -35.58 6.61
CA PHE A 787 -2.02 -35.02 6.73
C PHE A 787 -0.98 -36.10 6.40
N ILE A 788 -0.15 -35.88 5.37
CA ILE A 788 0.88 -36.83 4.94
C ILE A 788 2.27 -36.20 5.08
N VAL A 789 3.21 -36.92 5.66
CA VAL A 789 4.64 -36.59 5.68
C VAL A 789 5.35 -37.55 4.73
N GLU A 790 5.59 -37.12 3.50
CA GLU A 790 6.28 -37.92 2.47
C GLU A 790 7.80 -37.84 2.60
N GLU A 791 8.33 -36.62 2.79
CA GLU A 791 9.77 -36.38 2.87
C GLU A 791 10.14 -35.36 3.96
N GLY A 792 11.34 -35.52 4.52
CA GLY A 792 11.90 -34.61 5.50
C GLY A 792 11.22 -34.71 6.85
N VAL A 793 11.06 -33.57 7.54
CA VAL A 793 10.53 -33.53 8.91
C VAL A 793 9.31 -32.61 8.99
N LEU A 794 8.23 -33.14 9.54
CA LEU A 794 7.19 -32.34 10.17
C LEU A 794 7.47 -32.31 11.67
N GLN A 795 7.93 -31.17 12.19
CA GLN A 795 8.13 -30.99 13.61
C GLN A 795 6.88 -30.33 14.21
N VAL A 796 6.30 -30.94 15.23
CA VAL A 796 5.04 -30.50 15.84
C VAL A 796 5.28 -30.21 17.31
N SER A 797 4.79 -29.07 17.79
CA SER A 797 4.69 -28.82 19.23
C SER A 797 3.37 -29.31 19.80
N ALA A 798 3.32 -29.52 21.12
CA ALA A 798 2.07 -29.86 21.81
C ALA A 798 0.95 -28.84 21.50
N ASP A 799 1.27 -27.54 21.45
CA ASP A 799 0.26 -26.53 21.13
C ASP A 799 -0.04 -26.43 19.63
N GLY A 800 0.87 -26.84 18.74
CA GLY A 800 0.73 -26.73 17.28
C GLY A 800 0.17 -27.97 16.59
N GLN A 801 -0.36 -28.94 17.35
CA GLN A 801 -0.79 -30.23 16.82
C GLN A 801 -2.11 -30.16 16.03
N PRO A 802 -2.24 -30.91 14.91
CA PRO A 802 -3.48 -31.03 14.17
C PRO A 802 -4.42 -32.05 14.83
N THR A 803 -5.17 -31.61 15.85
CA THR A 803 -6.03 -32.50 16.65
C THR A 803 -7.25 -33.03 15.90
N SER A 804 -7.68 -32.32 14.87
CA SER A 804 -8.89 -32.63 14.09
C SER A 804 -8.60 -33.39 12.81
N ALA A 805 -7.33 -33.63 12.46
CA ALA A 805 -6.97 -34.33 11.23
C ALA A 805 -7.57 -35.74 11.21
N VAL A 806 -8.08 -36.14 10.04
CA VAL A 806 -8.67 -37.47 9.83
C VAL A 806 -7.61 -38.55 9.92
N SER A 807 -6.45 -38.31 9.33
CA SER A 807 -5.29 -39.18 9.42
C SER A 807 -3.99 -38.39 9.46
N ILE A 808 -2.99 -38.96 10.13
CA ILE A 808 -1.60 -38.51 10.04
C ILE A 808 -0.77 -39.69 9.59
N THR A 809 -0.26 -39.63 8.35
CA THR A 809 0.53 -40.70 7.75
C THR A 809 1.97 -40.26 7.55
N VAL A 810 2.92 -41.05 8.04
CA VAL A 810 4.35 -40.86 7.79
C VAL A 810 4.82 -41.92 6.81
N GLU A 811 5.00 -41.52 5.55
CA GLU A 811 5.49 -42.38 4.48
C GLU A 811 7.02 -42.54 4.55
N GLN A 812 7.55 -43.57 3.89
CA GLN A 812 8.99 -43.83 3.86
C GLN A 812 9.73 -42.59 3.33
N GLY A 813 10.64 -42.06 4.15
CA GLY A 813 11.34 -40.81 3.85
C GLY A 813 10.85 -39.60 4.65
N GLY A 814 9.68 -39.73 5.28
CA GLY A 814 9.13 -38.75 6.22
C GLY A 814 9.50 -39.07 7.68
N GLN A 815 9.46 -38.04 8.51
CA GLN A 815 9.55 -38.13 9.97
C GLN A 815 8.56 -37.16 10.62
N LEU A 816 7.74 -37.66 11.54
CA LEU A 816 7.00 -36.84 12.49
C LEU A 816 7.86 -36.64 13.74
N ARG A 817 8.23 -35.39 14.03
CA ARG A 817 9.06 -35.03 15.19
C ARG A 817 8.24 -34.28 16.24
N LEU A 818 8.16 -34.83 17.43
CA LEU A 818 7.49 -34.24 18.58
C LEU A 818 8.46 -33.34 19.36
N SER A 819 8.04 -32.12 19.70
CA SER A 819 8.84 -31.10 20.40
C SER A 819 8.02 -30.28 21.41
N SER A 820 8.66 -29.63 22.38
CA SER A 820 7.95 -28.98 23.51
C SER A 820 7.24 -27.66 23.22
N GLY A 821 7.46 -27.00 22.08
CA GLY A 821 6.75 -25.76 21.73
C GLY A 821 7.01 -24.51 22.58
N VAL A 822 7.68 -24.61 23.72
CA VAL A 822 8.01 -23.46 24.56
C VAL A 822 9.33 -22.83 24.10
N ASP A 823 9.21 -21.70 23.41
CA ASP A 823 10.31 -20.76 23.16
C ASP A 823 10.61 -19.89 24.41
N ASP A 824 9.85 -20.06 25.51
CA ASP A 824 9.97 -19.26 26.72
C ASP A 824 10.50 -20.06 27.93
N ILE A 825 11.51 -19.44 28.52
CA ILE A 825 12.28 -19.83 29.69
C ILE A 825 11.36 -20.19 30.88
N GLY A 826 11.38 -21.45 31.31
CA GLY A 826 11.35 -21.76 32.75
C GLY A 826 10.29 -22.70 33.31
N ASP A 827 9.27 -23.13 32.55
CA ASP A 827 8.28 -24.11 33.04
C ASP A 827 8.41 -25.46 32.31
N ILE A 828 8.81 -26.47 33.08
CA ILE A 828 8.94 -27.88 32.70
C ILE A 828 7.52 -28.47 32.68
N ALA A 829 6.69 -28.07 31.72
CA ALA A 829 5.36 -28.65 31.54
C ALA A 829 5.46 -29.91 30.66
N ASP A 830 4.86 -31.00 31.12
CA ASP A 830 4.78 -32.26 30.36
C ASP A 830 3.99 -32.03 29.05
N ALA A 831 4.61 -32.32 27.91
CA ALA A 831 4.00 -32.10 26.60
C ALA A 831 3.04 -33.25 26.25
N THR A 832 1.76 -32.96 26.05
CA THR A 832 0.76 -33.98 25.65
C THR A 832 0.39 -33.86 24.18
N TYR A 833 0.54 -34.95 23.43
CA TYR A 833 0.22 -35.07 22.02
C TYR A 833 -1.00 -35.98 21.84
N ASN A 834 -2.08 -35.41 21.32
CA ASN A 834 -3.33 -36.06 20.95
C ASN A 834 -3.78 -35.54 19.59
N PHE A 835 -3.46 -36.29 18.54
CA PHE A 835 -3.84 -36.02 17.16
C PHE A 835 -5.29 -36.40 16.84
N GLY A 836 -6.09 -36.87 17.82
CA GLY A 836 -7.48 -37.30 17.63
C GLY A 836 -7.65 -38.65 16.89
N THR A 837 -6.68 -39.01 16.05
CA THR A 837 -6.60 -40.23 15.25
C THR A 837 -5.27 -40.96 15.52
N PRO A 838 -5.16 -42.28 15.24
CA PRO A 838 -3.87 -42.96 15.26
C PRO A 838 -2.89 -42.41 14.21
N VAL A 839 -1.61 -42.31 14.58
CA VAL A 839 -0.53 -42.00 13.64
C VAL A 839 -0.17 -43.26 12.86
N VAL A 840 -0.29 -43.20 11.53
CA VAL A 840 0.07 -44.30 10.63
C VAL A 840 1.56 -44.20 10.27
N LEU A 841 2.34 -45.19 10.66
CA LEU A 841 3.78 -45.23 10.43
C LEU A 841 4.12 -46.22 9.31
N LYS A 842 4.88 -45.73 8.33
CA LYS A 842 5.47 -46.49 7.23
C LYS A 842 6.93 -46.12 6.98
N SER A 843 7.59 -45.51 7.97
CA SER A 843 8.92 -44.92 7.83
C SER A 843 9.85 -45.32 8.96
N THR A 844 11.09 -45.63 8.59
CA THR A 844 12.19 -45.89 9.53
C THR A 844 13.06 -44.66 9.81
N GLN A 845 13.05 -43.68 8.90
CA GLN A 845 13.92 -42.51 8.95
C GLN A 845 13.44 -41.44 7.97
N ARG A 846 13.86 -40.19 8.19
CA ARG A 846 13.70 -39.14 7.17
C ARG A 846 14.67 -39.32 6.00
N GLU A 847 14.27 -38.86 4.82
CA GLU A 847 15.19 -38.57 3.73
C GLU A 847 16.11 -37.40 4.11
N VAL A 848 17.39 -37.51 3.74
CA VAL A 848 18.39 -36.48 4.03
C VAL A 848 19.07 -36.01 2.74
N SER A 849 19.28 -34.69 2.66
CA SER A 849 20.13 -34.09 1.62
C SER A 849 21.60 -34.21 2.00
N GLY A 850 22.50 -34.33 1.02
CA GLY A 850 23.94 -34.17 1.24
C GLY A 850 24.37 -32.78 1.74
N VAL A 851 23.43 -31.82 1.80
CA VAL A 851 23.61 -30.47 2.36
C VAL A 851 23.59 -30.46 3.89
N VAL A 852 22.79 -31.32 4.54
CA VAL A 852 22.74 -31.40 6.02
C VAL A 852 23.50 -32.64 6.46
N VAL A 853 24.75 -32.45 6.89
CA VAL A 853 25.61 -33.55 7.35
C VAL A 853 25.50 -33.66 8.87
N TYR A 854 24.71 -34.63 9.35
CA TYR A 854 24.83 -35.07 10.74
C TYR A 854 26.06 -35.98 10.84
N PRO A 855 27.08 -35.61 11.64
CA PRO A 855 28.38 -36.27 11.64
C PRO A 855 28.35 -37.72 12.18
N GLU A 856 27.25 -38.16 12.79
CA GLU A 856 27.07 -39.49 13.35
C GLU A 856 25.72 -40.10 12.90
N GLU A 857 25.74 -41.37 12.48
CA GLU A 857 24.51 -42.13 12.15
C GLU A 857 23.59 -42.15 13.39
N GLY A 858 22.41 -41.54 13.28
CA GLY A 858 21.38 -41.56 14.33
C GLY A 858 20.95 -40.19 14.88
N PHE A 859 21.73 -39.12 14.68
CA PHE A 859 21.33 -37.78 15.10
C PHE A 859 20.39 -37.14 14.09
N GLY A 860 19.14 -36.92 14.50
CA GLY A 860 18.14 -36.22 13.69
C GLY A 860 17.64 -36.96 12.45
N VAL A 861 18.08 -38.19 12.17
CA VAL A 861 17.71 -38.97 10.97
C VAL A 861 16.72 -40.10 11.26
N LEU A 862 17.02 -40.94 12.25
CA LEU A 862 16.20 -42.11 12.59
C LEU A 862 14.87 -41.72 13.26
N GLY A 863 13.88 -42.59 13.06
CA GLY A 863 12.53 -42.48 13.58
C GLY A 863 11.56 -42.00 12.52
N GLY A 864 10.61 -42.84 12.09
CA GLY A 864 9.41 -42.34 11.43
C GLY A 864 8.58 -41.50 12.39
N LEU A 865 8.59 -41.89 13.67
CA LEU A 865 8.20 -41.03 14.79
C LEU A 865 9.43 -40.74 15.64
N ARG A 866 9.66 -39.47 15.99
CA ARG A 866 10.80 -39.05 16.79
C ARG A 866 10.38 -38.12 17.92
N PHE A 867 10.77 -38.41 19.16
CA PHE A 867 10.70 -37.47 20.27
C PHE A 867 12.06 -36.78 20.43
N ASP A 868 12.12 -35.50 20.08
CA ASP A 868 13.37 -34.74 20.10
C ASP A 868 13.15 -33.26 20.42
N PRO A 869 12.85 -32.94 21.69
CA PRO A 869 12.70 -31.54 22.10
C PRO A 869 14.04 -30.81 22.27
N ASP A 870 14.01 -29.50 22.03
CA ASP A 870 15.20 -28.66 21.82
C ASP A 870 16.05 -28.43 23.09
N THR A 871 15.49 -28.40 24.33
CA THR A 871 16.29 -28.31 25.59
C THR A 871 15.59 -28.89 26.85
N GLY A 872 16.35 -29.54 27.75
CA GLY A 872 15.92 -29.95 29.12
C GLY A 872 15.47 -31.41 29.27
N ILE A 873 15.33 -31.87 30.54
CA ILE A 873 14.60 -33.11 30.86
C ILE A 873 13.15 -32.88 30.46
N GLN A 874 12.64 -33.69 29.54
CA GLN A 874 11.27 -33.54 29.07
C GLN A 874 10.56 -34.87 29.07
N TYR A 875 9.44 -34.89 29.79
CA TYR A 875 8.44 -35.92 29.72
C TYR A 875 7.43 -35.51 28.64
N GLY A 876 7.17 -36.41 27.70
CA GLY A 876 6.11 -36.29 26.72
C GLY A 876 5.09 -37.41 26.90
N ALA A 877 3.83 -37.15 26.57
CA ALA A 877 2.79 -38.17 26.52
C ALA A 877 2.15 -38.19 25.13
N LEU A 878 2.21 -39.32 24.43
CA LEU A 878 1.49 -39.57 23.18
C LEU A 878 0.22 -40.38 23.49
N VAL A 879 -0.93 -39.71 23.40
CA VAL A 879 -2.26 -40.26 23.69
C VAL A 879 -2.89 -40.88 22.45
N SER A 880 -2.58 -40.34 21.26
CA SER A 880 -2.98 -40.96 20.00
C SER A 880 -2.38 -42.36 19.86
N GLY A 881 -3.15 -43.27 19.27
CA GLY A 881 -2.65 -44.60 18.90
C GLY A 881 -1.56 -44.53 17.82
N ILE A 882 -0.89 -45.65 17.60
CA ILE A 882 0.05 -45.84 16.49
C ILE A 882 -0.40 -47.08 15.70
N GLN A 883 -0.46 -46.93 14.38
CA GLN A 883 -0.69 -48.03 13.45
C GLN A 883 0.55 -48.25 12.59
N VAL A 884 1.16 -49.43 12.67
CA VAL A 884 2.38 -49.77 11.94
C VAL A 884 2.05 -50.56 10.67
N ASP A 885 2.03 -49.85 9.54
CA ASP A 885 1.62 -50.38 8.24
C ASP A 885 2.80 -50.82 7.35
N ALA A 886 3.99 -50.26 7.58
CA ALA A 886 5.23 -50.74 6.99
C ALA A 886 6.36 -50.69 8.04
N ALA A 887 7.53 -51.25 7.69
CA ALA A 887 8.68 -51.27 8.59
C ALA A 887 8.97 -49.85 9.09
N SER A 888 8.96 -49.66 10.41
CA SER A 888 9.01 -48.33 11.03
C SER A 888 9.94 -48.27 12.23
N ASP A 889 10.32 -47.06 12.62
CA ASP A 889 11.15 -46.78 13.79
C ASP A 889 10.52 -45.70 14.67
N ILE A 890 10.58 -45.90 15.99
CA ILE A 890 10.30 -44.88 17.01
C ILE A 890 11.60 -44.51 17.70
N HIS A 891 12.00 -43.26 17.55
CA HIS A 891 13.22 -42.72 18.14
C HIS A 891 12.92 -41.78 19.30
N ILE A 892 13.63 -41.91 20.42
CA ILE A 892 13.55 -41.01 21.58
C ILE A 892 14.99 -40.57 21.83
N ASN A 893 15.24 -39.30 21.56
CA ASN A 893 16.58 -38.75 21.60
C ASN A 893 17.04 -38.50 23.04
N GLY A 894 18.31 -38.73 23.36
CA GLY A 894 18.87 -38.43 24.68
C GLY A 894 18.42 -39.39 25.79
N VAL A 895 19.31 -39.67 26.76
CA VAL A 895 19.07 -40.61 27.87
C VAL A 895 18.16 -40.06 28.97
N ASP A 896 17.90 -38.76 28.93
CA ASP A 896 17.14 -38.00 29.93
C ASP A 896 15.69 -37.72 29.48
N LYS A 897 15.31 -38.19 28.29
CA LYS A 897 13.99 -37.95 27.70
C LYS A 897 13.09 -39.16 27.89
N VAL A 898 11.84 -38.92 28.24
CA VAL A 898 10.84 -39.96 28.48
C VAL A 898 9.61 -39.67 27.61
N LEU A 899 9.18 -40.64 26.82
CA LEU A 899 7.90 -40.58 26.10
C LEU A 899 6.98 -41.68 26.65
N THR A 900 5.91 -41.28 27.30
CA THR A 900 4.81 -42.16 27.69
C THR A 900 3.82 -42.31 26.53
N PHE A 901 3.46 -43.54 26.21
CA PHE A 901 2.54 -43.87 25.14
C PHE A 901 1.31 -44.57 25.72
N SER A 902 0.16 -43.90 25.69
CA SER A 902 -1.11 -44.39 26.24
C SER A 902 -2.14 -44.76 25.18
N GLY A 903 -1.88 -44.42 23.91
CA GLY A 903 -2.70 -44.86 22.77
C GLY A 903 -2.54 -46.35 22.45
N ALA A 904 -3.44 -46.92 21.65
CA ALA A 904 -3.30 -48.32 21.22
C ALA A 904 -2.16 -48.48 20.20
N LEU A 905 -1.34 -49.53 20.33
CA LEU A 905 -0.35 -49.93 19.33
C LEU A 905 -0.94 -51.06 18.48
N THR A 906 -1.00 -50.86 17.17
CA THR A 906 -1.59 -51.81 16.22
C THR A 906 -0.74 -51.99 14.98
N GLY A 907 -1.02 -53.02 14.18
CA GLY A 907 -0.33 -53.29 12.91
C GLY A 907 0.36 -54.65 12.89
N SER A 908 1.02 -54.95 11.78
CA SER A 908 1.70 -56.24 11.56
C SER A 908 3.10 -56.12 10.98
N ALA A 909 3.52 -54.92 10.56
CA ALA A 909 4.86 -54.68 10.09
C ALA A 909 5.85 -54.57 11.26
N ALA A 910 7.15 -54.64 10.94
CA ALA A 910 8.20 -54.56 11.96
C ALA A 910 8.33 -53.15 12.52
N LEU A 911 8.49 -53.03 13.84
CA LEU A 911 8.71 -51.77 14.55
C LEU A 911 10.03 -51.85 15.31
N SER A 912 10.90 -50.86 15.10
CA SER A 912 12.13 -50.71 15.87
C SER A 912 12.01 -49.55 16.85
N ARG A 913 12.67 -49.68 18.00
CA ARG A 913 12.82 -48.64 19.01
C ARG A 913 14.31 -48.30 19.12
N THR A 914 14.68 -47.02 18.90
CA THR A 914 16.08 -46.55 18.85
C THR A 914 16.34 -45.24 19.60
N GLY A 915 17.59 -44.91 19.93
CA GLY A 915 17.92 -43.71 20.71
C GLY A 915 17.78 -43.93 22.21
N GLY A 916 18.62 -43.26 23.00
CA GLY A 916 18.91 -43.64 24.39
C GLY A 916 17.82 -43.34 25.43
N GLY A 917 16.70 -42.71 25.06
CA GLY A 917 15.65 -42.32 26.01
C GLY A 917 14.70 -43.45 26.42
N THR A 918 13.80 -43.16 27.35
CA THR A 918 12.82 -44.11 27.87
C THR A 918 11.51 -44.05 27.11
N TRP A 919 11.03 -45.20 26.62
CA TRP A 919 9.67 -45.35 26.09
C TRP A 919 8.81 -46.11 27.10
N VAL A 920 7.83 -45.42 27.68
CA VAL A 920 6.88 -46.03 28.61
C VAL A 920 5.62 -46.45 27.84
N ILE A 921 5.24 -47.71 27.89
CA ILE A 921 4.07 -48.25 27.18
C ILE A 921 2.94 -48.54 28.17
N GLU A 922 1.90 -47.73 28.11
CA GLU A 922 0.68 -47.85 28.93
C GLU A 922 -0.53 -48.30 28.13
N GLY A 923 -0.59 -47.95 26.84
CA GLY A 923 -1.72 -48.27 25.97
C GLY A 923 -1.76 -49.73 25.51
N ASP A 924 -2.93 -50.17 25.03
CA ASP A 924 -3.16 -51.56 24.58
C ASP A 924 -2.33 -51.90 23.34
N ALA A 925 -1.41 -52.86 23.47
CA ALA A 925 -0.58 -53.37 22.38
C ALA A 925 -1.07 -54.71 21.79
N SER A 926 -2.25 -55.22 22.20
CA SER A 926 -2.74 -56.55 21.81
C SER A 926 -3.05 -56.65 20.31
N GLY A 927 -3.35 -55.51 19.69
CA GLY A 927 -3.56 -55.38 18.24
C GLY A 927 -2.27 -55.33 17.41
N TYR A 928 -1.09 -55.25 18.03
CA TYR A 928 0.20 -55.27 17.33
C TYR A 928 0.72 -56.70 17.19
N THR A 929 0.70 -57.22 15.97
CA THR A 929 1.08 -58.60 15.60
C THR A 929 2.45 -58.70 14.94
N GLY A 930 3.12 -57.56 14.74
CA GLY A 930 4.45 -57.47 14.13
C GLY A 930 5.59 -57.87 15.07
N VAL A 931 6.82 -57.66 14.62
CA VAL A 931 8.02 -57.87 15.45
C VAL A 931 8.45 -56.53 16.04
N LEU A 932 8.41 -56.39 17.37
CA LEU A 932 8.94 -55.22 18.07
C LEU A 932 10.42 -55.46 18.42
N THR A 933 11.32 -54.65 17.88
CA THR A 933 12.77 -54.76 18.10
C THR A 933 13.28 -53.59 18.94
N LEU A 934 13.69 -53.88 20.17
CA LEU A 934 14.29 -52.92 21.09
C LEU A 934 15.80 -52.85 20.83
N SER A 935 16.23 -51.78 20.18
CA SER A 935 17.58 -51.65 19.64
C SER A 935 18.48 -50.71 20.44
N ASN A 936 17.92 -49.74 21.17
CA ASN A 936 18.64 -48.82 22.05
C ASN A 936 17.62 -48.06 22.94
N GLY A 937 18.05 -47.61 24.12
CA GLY A 937 17.25 -46.94 25.15
C GLY A 937 16.43 -47.89 26.04
N THR A 938 15.83 -47.35 27.10
CA THR A 938 14.96 -48.12 28.00
C THR A 938 13.55 -48.23 27.41
N THR A 939 12.94 -49.42 27.46
CA THR A 939 11.49 -49.59 27.24
C THR A 939 10.86 -50.07 28.53
N GLU A 940 9.85 -49.36 29.02
CA GLU A 940 9.20 -49.61 30.31
C GLU A 940 7.76 -50.06 30.10
N LEU A 941 7.41 -51.20 30.69
CA LEU A 941 6.05 -51.71 30.76
C LEU A 941 5.46 -51.37 32.13
N SER A 942 4.92 -50.16 32.26
CA SER A 942 4.39 -49.61 33.52
C SER A 942 2.99 -50.13 33.88
N ALA A 943 2.32 -50.78 32.94
CA ALA A 943 1.03 -51.45 33.12
C ALA A 943 1.07 -52.87 32.54
N ALA A 944 0.10 -53.71 32.87
CA ALA A 944 0.04 -55.05 32.31
C ALA A 944 -0.18 -54.97 30.79
N GLN A 945 0.77 -55.50 30.01
CA GLN A 945 0.79 -55.37 28.56
C GLN A 945 0.58 -56.72 27.87
N VAL A 946 -0.09 -56.69 26.71
CA VAL A 946 -0.20 -57.85 25.82
C VAL A 946 0.31 -57.42 24.45
N PHE A 947 1.37 -58.05 23.94
CA PHE A 947 1.82 -57.89 22.56
C PHE A 947 1.29 -59.06 21.74
N GLY A 948 0.52 -58.79 20.68
CA GLY A 948 0.02 -59.83 19.76
C GLY A 948 1.12 -60.50 18.92
N GLY A 949 2.30 -59.87 18.83
CA GLY A 949 3.43 -60.30 18.02
C GLY A 949 4.63 -60.78 18.82
N SER A 950 5.81 -60.74 18.20
CA SER A 950 7.09 -61.15 18.83
C SER A 950 7.88 -59.93 19.32
N VAL A 951 8.67 -60.10 20.38
CA VAL A 951 9.55 -59.05 20.92
C VAL A 951 11.01 -59.51 20.86
N VAL A 952 11.88 -58.63 20.38
CA VAL A 952 13.32 -58.85 20.29
C VAL A 952 14.04 -57.76 21.08
N VAL A 953 14.82 -58.14 22.09
CA VAL A 953 15.62 -57.23 22.91
C VAL A 953 17.08 -57.36 22.51
N ASN A 954 17.61 -56.41 21.74
CA ASN A 954 18.92 -56.53 21.08
C ASN A 954 20.08 -55.84 21.80
N ALA A 955 19.91 -54.58 22.20
CA ALA A 955 21.05 -53.79 22.65
C ALA A 955 20.71 -52.82 23.79
N ASP A 956 19.58 -53.05 24.50
CA ASP A 956 19.29 -52.29 25.72
C ASP A 956 18.30 -52.97 26.70
N GLU A 957 17.79 -52.19 27.68
CA GLU A 957 16.97 -52.58 28.83
C GLU A 957 15.44 -52.57 28.55
N LEU A 958 14.79 -53.70 28.83
CA LEU A 958 13.34 -53.82 28.98
C LEU A 958 12.99 -53.86 30.47
N VAL A 959 12.32 -52.82 30.96
CA VAL A 959 11.83 -52.70 32.34
C VAL A 959 10.40 -53.26 32.45
N VAL A 960 10.18 -54.15 33.40
CA VAL A 960 8.92 -54.86 33.65
C VAL A 960 8.38 -54.45 35.02
N GLU A 961 7.50 -53.45 35.05
CA GLU A 961 6.86 -52.97 36.30
C GLU A 961 5.51 -53.67 36.57
N ALA A 962 4.95 -54.34 35.56
CA ALA A 962 3.76 -55.19 35.65
C ALA A 962 3.90 -56.41 34.72
N ASP A 963 3.04 -57.42 34.91
CA ASP A 963 3.03 -58.62 34.07
C ASP A 963 2.91 -58.29 32.58
N ALA A 964 3.68 -58.99 31.74
CA ALA A 964 3.65 -58.83 30.30
C ALA A 964 3.32 -60.16 29.60
N GLU A 965 2.46 -60.12 28.59
CA GLU A 965 2.16 -61.24 27.71
C GLU A 965 2.68 -60.93 26.30
N ILE A 966 3.43 -61.84 25.71
CA ILE A 966 3.93 -61.78 24.33
C ILE A 966 3.37 -63.00 23.63
N GLN A 967 2.40 -62.84 22.73
CA GLN A 967 1.77 -63.98 22.06
C GLN A 967 2.70 -64.70 21.08
N GLY A 968 3.70 -63.98 20.54
CA GLY A 968 4.75 -64.52 19.68
C GLY A 968 5.97 -65.05 20.44
N ASP A 969 7.14 -64.90 19.84
CA ASP A 969 8.43 -65.28 20.43
C ASP A 969 9.03 -64.12 21.25
N LEU A 970 9.80 -64.45 22.28
CA LEU A 970 10.69 -63.51 22.97
C LEU A 970 12.14 -63.88 22.64
N THR A 971 12.90 -62.96 22.04
CA THR A 971 14.34 -63.14 21.82
C THR A 971 15.13 -62.09 22.59
N VAL A 972 16.10 -62.52 23.39
CA VAL A 972 16.97 -61.64 24.17
C VAL A 972 18.42 -61.86 23.75
N ALA A 973 19.05 -60.82 23.22
CA ALA A 973 20.42 -60.89 22.72
C ALA A 973 21.47 -60.86 23.85
N ASN A 974 22.74 -60.99 23.47
CA ASN A 974 23.85 -60.91 24.42
C ASN A 974 23.91 -59.49 25.01
N ALA A 975 24.06 -59.39 26.33
CA ALA A 975 24.12 -58.15 27.11
C ALA A 975 22.83 -57.31 27.13
N ALA A 976 21.76 -57.73 26.45
CA ALA A 976 20.44 -57.16 26.64
C ALA A 976 19.93 -57.44 28.07
N VAL A 977 19.20 -56.48 28.63
CA VAL A 977 18.75 -56.51 30.03
C VAL A 977 17.23 -56.64 30.08
N ILE A 978 16.73 -57.54 30.92
CA ILE A 978 15.34 -57.51 31.40
C ILE A 978 15.38 -57.15 32.89
N ALA A 979 14.80 -56.01 33.25
CA ALA A 979 14.82 -55.47 34.60
C ALA A 979 13.44 -55.55 35.27
N TYR A 980 13.42 -56.02 36.51
CA TYR A 980 12.21 -56.14 37.35
C TYR A 980 12.30 -55.11 38.49
N THR A 981 11.64 -53.96 38.31
CA THR A 981 11.87 -52.74 39.11
C THR A 981 10.84 -52.51 40.22
N ALA A 982 9.61 -53.04 40.07
CA ALA A 982 8.50 -52.79 41.01
C ALA A 982 8.17 -54.01 41.89
N ASP A 983 7.90 -55.16 41.27
CA ASP A 983 7.60 -56.42 41.96
C ASP A 983 8.44 -57.56 41.34
N PRO A 984 9.31 -58.24 42.09
CA PRO A 984 10.07 -59.37 41.58
C PRO A 984 9.19 -60.58 41.17
N ASN A 985 7.90 -60.57 41.50
CA ASN A 985 6.92 -61.57 41.04
C ASN A 985 6.34 -61.27 39.65
N ASN A 986 6.62 -60.11 39.05
CA ASN A 986 6.17 -59.82 37.70
C ASN A 986 6.74 -60.84 36.72
N ILE A 987 5.92 -61.29 35.76
CA ILE A 987 6.27 -62.38 34.84
C ILE A 987 6.14 -61.88 33.40
N ILE A 988 7.05 -62.34 32.53
CA ILE A 988 6.82 -62.31 31.08
C ILE A 988 6.28 -63.67 30.63
N ILE A 989 5.01 -63.70 30.21
CA ILE A 989 4.38 -64.87 29.61
C ILE A 989 4.59 -64.79 28.09
N VAL A 990 5.13 -65.84 27.50
CA VAL A 990 5.46 -65.94 26.07
C VAL A 990 4.62 -67.07 25.47
N GLY A 991 3.83 -66.78 24.43
CA GLY A 991 2.93 -67.74 23.80
C GLY A 991 3.66 -68.87 23.07
N ASN A 992 4.83 -68.58 22.51
CA ASN A 992 5.66 -69.53 21.76
C ASN A 992 6.98 -69.82 22.49
N ASP A 993 8.13 -69.52 21.87
CA ASP A 993 9.47 -69.79 22.41
C ASP A 993 10.10 -68.53 23.01
N ALA A 994 10.81 -68.69 24.13
CA ALA A 994 11.68 -67.67 24.70
C ALA A 994 13.15 -68.08 24.49
N ALA A 995 13.93 -67.27 23.79
CA ALA A 995 15.34 -67.54 23.49
C ALA A 995 16.24 -66.47 24.08
N LEU A 996 17.07 -66.85 25.06
CA LEU A 996 18.03 -65.94 25.69
C LEU A 996 19.46 -66.33 25.27
N ALA A 997 20.17 -65.40 24.63
CA ALA A 997 21.56 -65.61 24.23
C ALA A 997 22.51 -65.73 25.43
N ALA A 998 23.69 -66.33 25.20
CA ALA A 998 24.74 -66.33 26.20
C ALA A 998 25.13 -64.87 26.56
N GLY A 999 25.11 -64.54 27.85
CA GLY A 999 25.38 -63.19 28.33
C GLY A 999 24.16 -62.25 28.44
N ALA A 1000 22.94 -62.70 28.14
CA ALA A 1000 21.72 -61.96 28.50
C ALA A 1000 21.67 -61.70 30.03
N VAL A 1001 21.04 -60.61 30.45
CA VAL A 1001 21.03 -60.15 31.85
C VAL A 1001 19.60 -60.09 32.37
N ILE A 1002 19.36 -60.68 33.54
CA ILE A 1002 18.17 -60.45 34.36
C ILE A 1002 18.56 -59.56 35.54
N ASP A 1003 17.95 -58.39 35.65
CA ASP A 1003 18.21 -57.40 36.69
C ASP A 1003 17.02 -57.33 37.67
N PHE A 1004 17.26 -57.47 38.97
CA PHE A 1004 16.21 -57.36 40.00
C PHE A 1004 16.19 -56.00 40.71
N GLN A 1005 17.05 -55.04 40.36
CA GLN A 1005 17.16 -53.70 40.97
C GLN A 1005 17.04 -53.66 42.51
N GLY A 1006 17.49 -54.72 43.21
CA GLY A 1006 17.44 -54.86 44.67
C GLY A 1006 16.08 -55.28 45.27
N THR A 1007 15.07 -55.64 44.47
CA THR A 1007 13.67 -55.82 44.92
C THR A 1007 13.29 -57.23 45.39
N GLY A 1008 14.18 -58.23 45.26
CA GLY A 1008 13.93 -59.62 45.65
C GLY A 1008 13.92 -59.93 47.16
N VAL A 1009 13.34 -61.07 47.55
CA VAL A 1009 13.34 -61.61 48.92
C VAL A 1009 14.31 -62.81 49.01
N PRO A 1010 15.33 -62.78 49.88
CA PRO A 1010 16.26 -63.89 50.07
C PRO A 1010 15.56 -65.23 50.36
N GLY A 1011 16.07 -66.31 49.77
CA GLY A 1011 15.52 -67.66 49.91
C GLY A 1011 14.27 -67.96 49.06
N THR A 1012 13.78 -67.00 48.28
CA THR A 1012 12.60 -67.16 47.41
C THR A 1012 13.01 -67.55 45.97
N THR A 1013 12.16 -68.33 45.31
CA THR A 1013 12.25 -68.61 43.86
C THR A 1013 11.24 -67.75 43.12
N TYR A 1014 11.69 -67.05 42.08
CA TYR A 1014 10.89 -66.19 41.22
C TYR A 1014 10.82 -66.78 39.82
N THR A 1015 9.61 -66.97 39.29
CA THR A 1015 9.41 -67.32 37.88
C THR A 1015 9.36 -66.03 37.08
N VAL A 1016 10.37 -65.79 36.24
CA VAL A 1016 10.53 -64.51 35.52
C VAL A 1016 10.04 -64.58 34.09
N ILE A 1017 10.13 -65.76 33.46
CA ILE A 1017 9.63 -66.02 32.11
C ILE A 1017 8.89 -67.37 32.11
N VAL A 1018 7.72 -67.41 31.47
CA VAL A 1018 6.97 -68.64 31.18
C VAL A 1018 6.73 -68.70 29.69
N ALA A 1019 7.19 -69.74 29.00
CA ALA A 1019 7.03 -69.93 27.56
C ALA A 1019 6.06 -71.10 27.27
N GLY A 1020 5.17 -70.91 26.30
CA GLY A 1020 4.20 -71.92 25.88
C GLY A 1020 4.84 -73.17 25.27
N ASN A 1021 5.97 -73.00 24.57
CA ASN A 1021 6.73 -74.09 23.94
C ASN A 1021 8.00 -74.42 24.71
N SER A 1022 8.98 -73.51 24.73
CA SER A 1022 10.26 -73.74 25.42
C SER A 1022 10.99 -72.44 25.78
N VAL A 1023 11.77 -72.50 26.86
CA VAL A 1023 12.81 -71.52 27.19
C VAL A 1023 14.16 -72.10 26.78
N SER A 1024 14.83 -71.48 25.82
CA SER A 1024 16.16 -71.88 25.35
C SER A 1024 17.24 -70.89 25.83
N LEU A 1025 18.32 -71.43 26.40
CA LEU A 1025 19.48 -70.66 26.83
C LEU A 1025 20.67 -70.96 25.91
N GLY A 1026 21.16 -69.95 25.21
CA GLY A 1026 22.35 -70.05 24.33
C GLY A 1026 23.67 -70.22 25.09
N GLY A 1027 23.66 -70.11 26.42
CA GLY A 1027 24.80 -70.27 27.31
C GLY A 1027 24.46 -69.80 28.73
N ALA A 1028 25.48 -69.42 29.52
CA ALA A 1028 25.25 -68.80 30.83
C ALA A 1028 24.64 -67.40 30.66
N ILE A 1029 23.59 -67.10 31.42
CA ILE A 1029 23.00 -65.77 31.57
C ILE A 1029 23.44 -65.15 32.89
N SER A 1030 23.43 -63.81 32.98
CA SER A 1030 23.79 -63.07 34.18
C SER A 1030 22.54 -62.69 34.97
N VAL A 1031 22.64 -62.75 36.30
CA VAL A 1031 21.61 -62.20 37.20
C VAL A 1031 22.29 -61.16 38.08
N VAL A 1032 21.77 -59.94 38.09
CA VAL A 1032 22.42 -58.78 38.74
C VAL A 1032 21.47 -58.04 39.68
N ASN A 1033 22.06 -57.16 40.51
CA ASN A 1033 21.38 -56.38 41.55
C ASN A 1033 20.42 -57.20 42.41
N THR A 1034 20.80 -58.43 42.73
CA THR A 1034 20.05 -59.27 43.66
C THR A 1034 20.49 -59.00 45.11
N PRO A 1035 19.60 -59.14 46.10
CA PRO A 1035 19.94 -58.94 47.51
C PRO A 1035 20.92 -59.99 48.06
N THR A 1036 20.93 -61.20 47.47
CA THR A 1036 21.84 -62.31 47.76
C THR A 1036 22.28 -63.00 46.45
N ALA A 1037 23.19 -63.96 46.53
CA ALA A 1037 23.59 -64.73 45.34
C ALA A 1037 22.38 -65.46 44.71
N ALA A 1038 22.29 -65.46 43.38
CA ALA A 1038 21.19 -66.07 42.65
C ALA A 1038 21.65 -67.26 41.80
N THR A 1039 20.75 -68.24 41.61
CA THR A 1039 20.94 -69.36 40.67
C THR A 1039 19.81 -69.41 39.66
N VAL A 1040 20.15 -69.65 38.39
CA VAL A 1040 19.20 -69.76 37.28
C VAL A 1040 18.80 -71.23 37.11
N ASN A 1041 17.49 -71.50 37.13
CA ASN A 1041 16.90 -72.80 36.86
C ASN A 1041 16.02 -72.70 35.61
N ASN A 1042 16.24 -73.57 34.63
CA ASN A 1042 15.37 -73.71 33.44
C ASN A 1042 14.67 -75.07 33.52
N THR A 1043 13.34 -75.06 33.64
CA THR A 1043 12.51 -76.28 33.79
C THR A 1043 12.00 -76.83 32.46
N GLY A 1044 12.36 -76.19 31.34
CA GLY A 1044 11.90 -76.50 29.98
C GLY A 1044 11.00 -75.39 29.45
N THR A 1045 9.91 -75.08 30.16
CA THR A 1045 8.96 -74.00 29.82
C THR A 1045 9.13 -72.76 30.69
N ASP A 1046 9.75 -72.87 31.86
CA ASP A 1046 9.83 -71.77 32.82
C ASP A 1046 11.30 -71.42 33.08
N LEU A 1047 11.59 -70.12 33.16
CA LEU A 1047 12.83 -69.58 33.68
C LEU A 1047 12.61 -69.11 35.12
N GLU A 1048 13.29 -69.77 36.05
CA GLU A 1048 13.20 -69.47 37.47
C GLU A 1048 14.54 -68.94 37.99
N ILE A 1049 14.47 -67.91 38.85
CA ILE A 1049 15.60 -67.33 39.56
C ILE A 1049 15.44 -67.63 41.05
N GLN A 1050 16.35 -68.42 41.60
CA GLN A 1050 16.36 -68.76 43.02
C GLN A 1050 17.40 -67.90 43.76
N LEU A 1051 16.94 -67.12 44.73
CA LEU A 1051 17.82 -66.31 45.58
C LEU A 1051 18.30 -67.14 46.78
N ALA A 1052 19.59 -67.01 47.12
CA ALA A 1052 20.15 -67.66 48.30
C ALA A 1052 19.50 -67.12 49.59
N PRO A 1053 19.35 -67.96 50.63
CA PRO A 1053 18.79 -67.55 51.92
C PRO A 1053 19.55 -66.40 52.60
#